data_AF-A0A9P6FYN6-F1
#
_entry.id   AF-A0A9P6FYN6-F1
#
_cell.length_a   1.000
_cell.length_b   1.000
_cell.length_c   1.000
_cell.angle_alpha   90.00
_cell.angle_beta   90.00
_cell.angle_gamma   90.00
#
_symmetry.space_group_name_H-M   'P 1'
#
loop_
_entity.id
_entity.type
_entity.pdbx_description
1 polymer ?
#
loop_
_entity_poly.entity_id
_entity_poly.type
_entity_poly.pdbx_seq_one_letter_code
_entity_poly.pdbx_strand_id
1 'polypeptide(L)'
;MSLAKCLFIGLSVSLVLVGAGSQFGTGSVDAAPLARTELSGPHLVPLRSSQWEPLEKRLNQAVEQLKPLAPPSSPLPQSPPAPLKSLQKRQDPQLDPCTILGGKVEPDITYSMVRDCYHNVPLNKTEANNALSTLYTLFRDYYIFLDYSRLDHQEKPYTNPGVDILSELDRMGLKLNDDGQGAGEGFKNDFDFQTKMDLLVNRLNDAHANYLALCYRKFLYTQPFELYAPVINNKQSLRILRDNSDQGLEDCEILSINGVLGLDAVQSWVDTHFGYSKDRGVRLNKALSGMIYNAQRQEWVLYPGQFTSRSALPEDEVLNYRIQCPPSEAHPQGRDETIEGEWNVFRLVTWQSFDDTESYLRNNCYSDTDPTVKGNLQKRDEQDHLWQTWRRLERRQSVDGALDGKTRDADAEYSLVAAAVEIPRDATLMSLLPPAPASPLAMPGQKRQDGLSAHEKRQDDSTQDGILTSVADLVYNSTSMAFYQLKNFPKVGVVVIPTHMISLSKEGVEFGIGFERLDILGVENIILDMTGNGGGYVNFAYDLIDSLFPPPKNSNPDQEADEMDPEAIGIYWASVYQSDLRTSSSIMALAQADFVNKTYTSYFNPESYFNPVTGYEFEDNFFLGGHRERRVHSPIGYTSRVWMYHNPMYLPLDRVRINKNPTFIVLTDGACGSACGMSMNRLKNRHGLKSYAVGGRHEEDLSLFSFAGASVYSLDEILNDFDKLGVDPPMRRMRYKGIYRVPVMEFFWEDNPVPIEYNPKLYKADFHLDYTPETAAS
;
A
#
# COMPACT_ATOMS: atom_id res chain seq x y z
N MET A 1 53.79 -15.18 -15.99
CA MET A 1 55.18 -14.96 -15.51
C MET A 1 55.18 -13.72 -14.61
N SER A 2 55.97 -13.57 -13.54
CA SER A 2 56.68 -14.57 -12.72
C SER A 2 57.28 -13.92 -11.45
N LEU A 3 56.87 -14.37 -10.24
CA LEU A 3 57.49 -14.09 -8.92
C LEU A 3 57.67 -12.62 -8.47
N ALA A 4 58.22 -12.32 -7.27
CA ALA A 4 57.69 -12.58 -5.92
C ALA A 4 58.67 -12.13 -4.78
N LYS A 5 58.10 -11.65 -3.66
CA LYS A 5 58.51 -11.78 -2.23
C LYS A 5 59.97 -11.56 -1.75
N CYS A 6 60.06 -10.88 -0.60
CA CYS A 6 60.77 -11.35 0.62
C CYS A 6 59.74 -11.30 1.79
N LEU A 7 59.60 -12.23 2.76
CA LEU A 7 60.54 -12.99 3.63
C LEU A 7 61.13 -12.11 4.75
N PHE A 8 61.22 -12.50 6.04
CA PHE A 8 61.02 -13.76 6.80
C PHE A 8 60.17 -13.46 8.09
N ILE A 9 59.77 -14.31 9.07
CA ILE A 9 59.79 -15.75 9.46
C ILE A 9 58.61 -15.95 10.47
N GLY A 10 58.08 -17.11 10.87
CA GLY A 10 58.27 -18.52 10.47
C GLY A 10 57.91 -19.53 11.60
N LEU A 11 57.54 -20.78 11.23
CA LEU A 11 57.42 -22.00 12.08
C LEU A 11 56.18 -22.07 13.02
N SER A 12 55.46 -23.20 13.23
CA SER A 12 55.59 -24.57 12.65
C SER A 12 54.39 -25.50 12.92
N VAL A 13 54.03 -26.36 11.93
CA VAL A 13 53.69 -27.82 12.05
C VAL A 13 52.45 -28.25 12.88
N SER A 14 51.54 -29.17 12.47
CA SER A 14 51.48 -30.10 11.32
C SER A 14 50.06 -30.43 10.82
N LEU A 15 50.00 -31.24 9.74
CA LEU A 15 48.82 -31.74 9.02
C LEU A 15 48.54 -33.24 9.29
N VAL A 16 47.27 -33.68 9.20
CA VAL A 16 46.84 -35.04 8.75
C VAL A 16 45.53 -34.89 7.93
N LEU A 17 45.23 -35.86 7.05
CA LEU A 17 44.17 -35.83 6.02
C LEU A 17 43.29 -37.10 6.04
N VAL A 18 42.18 -37.08 5.27
CA VAL A 18 41.26 -38.20 4.92
C VAL A 18 40.34 -38.68 6.07
N GLY A 19 39.06 -39.01 5.87
CA GLY A 19 38.16 -38.86 4.71
C GLY A 19 37.10 -39.98 4.60
N ALA A 20 35.90 -39.66 4.07
CA ALA A 20 34.80 -40.52 3.59
C ALA A 20 34.22 -41.66 4.51
N GLY A 21 32.88 -41.82 4.55
CA GLY A 21 32.28 -43.07 5.10
C GLY A 21 30.86 -43.02 5.66
N SER A 22 29.87 -43.05 4.77
CA SER A 22 28.54 -43.71 4.86
C SER A 22 28.03 -44.43 6.14
N GLN A 23 26.73 -44.21 6.40
CA GLN A 23 25.68 -45.17 6.87
C GLN A 23 25.40 -45.48 8.37
N PHE A 24 24.09 -45.50 8.65
CA PHE A 24 23.28 -46.22 9.66
C PHE A 24 23.87 -46.73 10.98
N GLY A 25 23.20 -46.38 12.09
CA GLY A 25 23.27 -47.08 13.37
C GLY A 25 22.20 -46.63 14.36
N THR A 26 21.22 -47.50 14.67
CA THR A 26 20.19 -47.26 15.70
C THR A 26 20.72 -47.63 17.09
N GLY A 27 20.29 -46.92 18.14
CA GLY A 27 20.67 -47.28 19.52
C GLY A 27 20.15 -46.31 20.59
N SER A 28 19.06 -46.70 21.26
CA SER A 28 18.61 -46.09 22.52
C SER A 28 19.10 -46.93 23.71
N VAL A 29 19.67 -46.28 24.74
CA VAL A 29 19.73 -46.79 26.12
C VAL A 29 19.65 -45.62 27.10
N ASP A 30 19.02 -45.83 28.25
CA ASP A 30 18.63 -44.85 29.26
C ASP A 30 19.78 -44.15 30.03
N ALA A 31 19.42 -43.04 30.69
CA ALA A 31 20.31 -42.26 31.56
C ALA A 31 19.96 -42.42 33.06
N ALA A 32 20.99 -42.53 33.90
CA ALA A 32 20.93 -42.61 35.37
C ALA A 32 22.17 -41.91 35.99
N PRO A 33 22.12 -41.43 37.25
CA PRO A 33 22.43 -40.01 37.49
C PRO A 33 23.51 -39.72 38.58
N LEU A 34 23.53 -38.46 39.07
CA LEU A 34 24.31 -37.87 40.19
C LEU A 34 25.70 -37.28 39.79
N ALA A 35 26.18 -36.15 40.33
CA ALA A 35 25.55 -35.04 41.08
C ALA A 35 26.52 -33.82 41.19
N ARG A 36 25.99 -32.61 41.49
CA ARG A 36 26.51 -31.48 42.36
C ARG A 36 28.03 -31.17 42.39
N THR A 37 28.58 -29.94 42.43
CA THR A 37 28.16 -28.54 42.74
C THR A 37 29.40 -27.62 42.57
N GLU A 38 29.44 -26.28 42.42
CA GLU A 38 28.48 -25.16 42.19
C GLU A 38 29.29 -23.90 41.74
N LEU A 39 28.87 -22.66 42.08
CA LEU A 39 29.53 -21.33 41.91
C LEU A 39 29.55 -20.72 40.48
N SER A 40 29.26 -19.42 40.24
CA SER A 40 28.63 -18.39 41.11
C SER A 40 28.17 -17.11 40.35
N GLY A 41 26.85 -16.91 40.18
CA GLY A 41 26.15 -15.61 39.99
C GLY A 41 26.36 -14.80 38.69
N PRO A 42 25.63 -13.67 38.48
CA PRO A 42 24.44 -13.18 39.19
C PRO A 42 23.12 -13.45 38.41
N HIS A 43 21.97 -12.99 38.93
CA HIS A 43 20.63 -13.43 38.48
C HIS A 43 19.93 -12.51 37.47
N LEU A 44 19.27 -13.12 36.48
CA LEU A 44 18.03 -12.64 35.88
C LEU A 44 16.95 -13.74 36.04
N VAL A 45 15.74 -13.35 36.40
CA VAL A 45 14.64 -14.29 36.72
C VAL A 45 13.66 -14.39 35.54
N PRO A 46 13.40 -15.58 34.98
CA PRO A 46 12.37 -15.75 33.97
C PRO A 46 10.97 -15.68 34.60
N LEU A 47 10.18 -14.69 34.22
CA LEU A 47 8.78 -14.56 34.64
C LEU A 47 7.93 -15.70 34.04
N ARG A 48 7.06 -16.30 34.88
CA ARG A 48 6.13 -17.35 34.47
C ARG A 48 4.83 -16.76 33.92
N SER A 49 4.15 -17.52 33.06
CA SER A 49 2.94 -17.16 32.32
C SER A 49 1.65 -16.97 33.15
N SER A 50 1.75 -16.66 34.44
CA SER A 50 0.63 -16.57 35.39
C SER A 50 0.44 -15.16 35.99
N GLN A 51 0.74 -14.11 35.22
CA GLN A 51 0.59 -12.70 35.62
C GLN A 51 -0.26 -11.86 34.65
N TRP A 52 -0.99 -12.48 33.72
CA TRP A 52 -1.81 -11.78 32.71
C TRP A 52 -3.29 -11.59 33.08
N GLU A 53 -3.88 -12.47 33.90
CA GLU A 53 -5.25 -12.31 34.44
C GLU A 53 -5.54 -11.04 35.28
N PRO A 54 -4.57 -10.37 35.96
CA PRO A 54 -4.88 -9.24 36.84
C PRO A 54 -5.38 -7.97 36.13
N LEU A 55 -5.08 -7.76 34.83
CA LEU A 55 -5.33 -6.47 34.17
C LEU A 55 -6.81 -6.29 33.79
N GLU A 56 -7.37 -7.28 33.11
CA GLU A 56 -8.79 -7.33 32.72
C GLU A 56 -9.72 -7.20 33.94
N LYS A 57 -9.36 -7.87 35.05
CA LYS A 57 -10.11 -7.82 36.31
C LYS A 57 -10.11 -6.42 36.95
N ARG A 58 -9.03 -5.65 36.77
CA ARG A 58 -8.92 -4.26 37.29
C ARG A 58 -9.66 -3.25 36.40
N LEU A 59 -9.67 -3.45 35.08
CA LEU A 59 -10.51 -2.70 34.15
C LEU A 59 -12.00 -2.87 34.48
N ASN A 60 -12.46 -4.12 34.64
CA ASN A 60 -13.86 -4.41 34.97
C ASN A 60 -14.27 -3.86 36.36
N GLN A 61 -13.38 -3.87 37.35
CA GLN A 61 -13.64 -3.25 38.67
C GLN A 61 -13.73 -1.72 38.63
N ALA A 62 -13.05 -1.04 37.70
CA ALA A 62 -13.18 0.41 37.54
C ALA A 62 -14.56 0.81 36.97
N VAL A 63 -15.12 -0.01 36.08
CA VAL A 63 -16.43 0.22 35.44
C VAL A 63 -17.58 0.11 36.45
N GLU A 64 -17.52 -0.81 37.42
CA GLU A 64 -18.60 -0.93 38.42
C GLU A 64 -18.72 0.26 39.39
N GLN A 65 -17.65 1.04 39.59
CA GLN A 65 -17.63 2.14 40.55
C GLN A 65 -18.29 3.44 40.03
N LEU A 66 -18.73 3.48 38.76
CA LEU A 66 -19.31 4.66 38.11
C LEU A 66 -20.85 4.67 38.04
N LYS A 67 -21.55 3.84 38.83
CA LYS A 67 -23.01 3.89 38.97
C LYS A 67 -23.44 5.12 39.80
N PRO A 68 -24.32 6.00 39.29
CA PRO A 68 -24.74 7.20 40.01
C PRO A 68 -25.64 6.88 41.21
N LEU A 69 -25.38 7.54 42.35
CA LEU A 69 -26.23 7.46 43.54
C LEU A 69 -27.48 8.35 43.39
N ALA A 70 -28.61 7.91 43.95
CA ALA A 70 -29.87 8.64 43.91
C ALA A 70 -29.84 9.91 44.80
N PRO A 71 -30.54 10.99 44.40
CA PRO A 71 -30.54 12.24 45.16
C PRO A 71 -31.39 12.15 46.45
N PRO A 72 -30.97 12.77 47.56
CA PRO A 72 -31.78 12.91 48.77
C PRO A 72 -32.88 13.97 48.60
N SER A 73 -33.92 13.87 49.43
CA SER A 73 -35.11 14.74 49.40
C SER A 73 -35.19 15.71 50.59
N SER A 74 -36.19 16.60 50.56
CA SER A 74 -36.58 17.56 51.63
C SER A 74 -35.77 18.90 51.64
N PRO A 75 -36.30 20.01 52.20
CA PRO A 75 -36.75 21.09 51.32
C PRO A 75 -36.16 22.50 51.59
N LEU A 76 -36.35 23.39 50.61
CA LEU A 76 -35.90 24.79 50.64
C LEU A 76 -36.77 25.72 51.52
N PRO A 77 -36.18 26.61 52.33
CA PRO A 77 -36.79 27.87 52.74
C PRO A 77 -36.56 28.97 51.68
N GLN A 78 -37.51 29.90 51.51
CA GLN A 78 -37.42 31.00 50.54
C GLN A 78 -36.98 32.32 51.16
N SER A 79 -36.13 33.08 50.47
CA SER A 79 -35.87 34.50 50.74
C SER A 79 -35.47 35.24 49.45
N PRO A 80 -35.92 36.49 49.23
CA PRO A 80 -35.78 37.20 47.94
C PRO A 80 -34.38 37.79 47.70
N PRO A 81 -34.00 38.06 46.43
CA PRO A 81 -32.65 38.50 46.08
C PRO A 81 -32.41 40.01 46.26
N ALA A 82 -31.17 40.37 46.59
CA ALA A 82 -30.62 41.71 46.42
C ALA A 82 -29.76 41.78 45.13
N PRO A 83 -29.73 42.91 44.40
CA PRO A 83 -29.14 42.96 43.06
C PRO A 83 -27.61 43.08 43.06
N LEU A 84 -26.93 42.18 42.36
CA LEU A 84 -25.49 42.33 42.06
C LEU A 84 -25.25 43.47 41.05
N LYS A 85 -24.25 44.30 41.33
CA LYS A 85 -23.58 45.16 40.35
C LYS A 85 -22.06 45.03 40.48
N SER A 86 -21.45 44.16 39.68
CA SER A 86 -20.07 44.33 39.22
C SER A 86 -19.70 43.35 38.11
N LEU A 87 -19.60 43.88 36.89
CA LEU A 87 -18.50 43.65 35.95
C LEU A 87 -17.85 42.25 35.94
N GLN A 88 -18.45 41.32 35.18
CA GLN A 88 -17.63 40.43 34.36
C GLN A 88 -17.55 40.99 32.94
N LYS A 89 -16.32 41.05 32.41
CA LYS A 89 -16.04 41.46 31.04
C LYS A 89 -16.57 40.36 30.12
N ARG A 90 -17.49 40.66 29.20
CA ARG A 90 -17.83 39.68 28.16
C ARG A 90 -16.59 39.48 27.31
N GLN A 91 -16.08 38.25 27.27
CA GLN A 91 -15.39 37.78 26.08
C GLN A 91 -16.47 37.60 25.02
N ASP A 92 -16.22 38.01 23.78
CA ASP A 92 -17.08 37.60 22.67
C ASP A 92 -16.98 36.07 22.51
N PRO A 93 -18.04 35.40 22.01
CA PRO A 93 -17.91 34.02 21.58
C PRO A 93 -16.85 33.97 20.49
N GLN A 94 -15.76 33.24 20.73
CA GLN A 94 -14.78 32.97 19.68
C GLN A 94 -15.50 32.19 18.58
N LEU A 95 -15.53 32.75 17.37
CA LEU A 95 -16.18 32.12 16.23
C LEU A 95 -15.51 30.78 15.91
N ASP A 96 -16.30 29.75 15.67
CA ASP A 96 -15.82 28.42 15.32
C ASP A 96 -14.95 28.49 14.04
N PRO A 97 -13.68 28.07 14.06
CA PRO A 97 -12.81 28.08 12.88
C PRO A 97 -13.37 27.26 11.70
N CYS A 98 -14.13 26.20 11.96
CA CYS A 98 -14.81 25.45 10.92
C CYS A 98 -16.00 26.21 10.31
N THR A 99 -16.64 27.15 11.03
CA THR A 99 -17.60 28.09 10.40
C THR A 99 -16.90 29.03 9.41
N ILE A 100 -15.69 29.48 9.74
CA ILE A 100 -14.88 30.33 8.83
C ILE A 100 -14.50 29.54 7.58
N LEU A 101 -14.06 28.29 7.73
CA LEU A 101 -13.66 27.42 6.62
C LEU A 101 -14.83 26.92 5.77
N GLY A 102 -15.97 26.57 6.38
CA GLY A 102 -17.14 26.04 5.70
C GLY A 102 -17.78 27.05 4.74
N GLY A 103 -17.74 28.33 5.09
CA GLY A 103 -18.20 29.45 4.26
C GLY A 103 -17.25 29.86 3.12
N LYS A 104 -16.23 29.07 2.80
CA LYS A 104 -15.18 29.42 1.83
C LYS A 104 -15.19 28.53 0.58
N VAL A 105 -14.65 29.09 -0.50
CA VAL A 105 -14.43 28.45 -1.81
C VAL A 105 -13.05 28.84 -2.32
N GLU A 106 -12.47 28.04 -3.22
CA GLU A 106 -11.18 28.34 -3.84
C GLU A 106 -11.25 29.65 -4.65
N PRO A 107 -10.22 30.52 -4.64
CA PRO A 107 -8.93 30.36 -3.96
C PRO A 107 -8.88 30.90 -2.51
N ASP A 108 -9.99 31.34 -1.93
CA ASP A 108 -10.03 31.97 -0.60
C ASP A 108 -9.72 31.01 0.58
N ILE A 109 -9.48 29.72 0.32
CA ILE A 109 -9.16 28.69 1.33
C ILE A 109 -7.66 28.73 1.61
N THR A 110 -7.28 28.97 2.87
CA THR A 110 -5.88 29.06 3.30
C THR A 110 -5.49 27.87 4.19
N TYR A 111 -4.19 27.58 4.26
CA TYR A 111 -3.63 26.57 5.16
C TYR A 111 -4.10 26.79 6.61
N SER A 112 -4.02 28.03 7.11
CA SER A 112 -4.40 28.38 8.48
C SER A 112 -5.86 28.12 8.78
N MET A 113 -6.77 28.40 7.84
CA MET A 113 -8.21 28.08 8.03
C MET A 113 -8.45 26.58 8.20
N VAL A 114 -7.71 25.72 7.47
CA VAL A 114 -7.85 24.26 7.62
C VAL A 114 -7.18 23.77 8.90
N ARG A 115 -5.95 24.21 9.20
CA ARG A 115 -5.25 23.93 10.46
C ARG A 115 -6.11 24.28 11.67
N ASP A 116 -6.67 25.48 11.71
CA ASP A 116 -7.39 25.99 12.87
C ASP A 116 -8.73 25.28 13.05
N CYS A 117 -9.41 24.86 11.96
CA CYS A 117 -10.56 23.96 12.03
C CYS A 117 -10.17 22.55 12.54
N TYR A 118 -9.07 21.97 12.05
CA TYR A 118 -8.61 20.64 12.44
C TYR A 118 -8.20 20.58 13.91
N HIS A 119 -7.48 21.58 14.42
CA HIS A 119 -7.13 21.69 15.83
C HIS A 119 -8.30 22.06 16.75
N ASN A 120 -9.42 22.58 16.22
CA ASN A 120 -10.63 22.86 17.00
C ASN A 120 -11.41 21.57 17.38
N VAL A 121 -11.13 20.43 16.74
CA VAL A 121 -11.82 19.17 17.04
C VAL A 121 -11.42 18.63 18.43
N PRO A 122 -12.34 18.55 19.41
CA PRO A 122 -12.00 18.14 20.77
C PRO A 122 -11.70 16.64 20.87
N LEU A 123 -10.61 16.29 21.56
CA LEU A 123 -10.19 14.91 21.76
C LEU A 123 -11.20 14.13 22.64
N ASN A 124 -11.94 13.21 22.05
CA ASN A 124 -12.77 12.27 22.80
C ASN A 124 -11.92 11.07 23.27
N LYS A 125 -11.47 11.10 24.54
CA LYS A 125 -10.65 10.01 25.11
C LYS A 125 -11.31 8.63 25.04
N THR A 126 -12.64 8.52 25.01
CA THR A 126 -13.32 7.21 24.86
C THR A 126 -13.15 6.65 23.45
N GLU A 127 -13.35 7.49 22.42
CA GLU A 127 -13.18 7.06 21.02
C GLU A 127 -11.71 6.83 20.67
N ALA A 128 -10.80 7.62 21.26
CA ALA A 128 -9.37 7.42 21.11
C ALA A 128 -8.90 6.09 21.74
N ASN A 129 -9.42 5.72 22.92
CA ASN A 129 -9.16 4.41 23.51
C ASN A 129 -9.82 3.27 22.70
N ASN A 130 -11.04 3.47 22.15
CA ASN A 130 -11.65 2.52 21.21
C ASN A 130 -10.72 2.25 20.02
N ALA A 131 -10.27 3.32 19.34
CA ALA A 131 -9.41 3.25 18.16
C ALA A 131 -8.09 2.51 18.45
N LEU A 132 -7.40 2.87 19.55
CA LEU A 132 -6.18 2.16 19.98
C LEU A 132 -6.45 0.67 20.25
N SER A 133 -7.54 0.32 20.94
CA SER A 133 -7.84 -1.08 21.29
C SER A 133 -8.17 -1.96 20.07
N THR A 134 -8.91 -1.41 19.10
CA THR A 134 -9.13 -2.07 17.80
C THR A 134 -7.82 -2.18 17.02
N LEU A 135 -7.05 -1.10 16.90
CA LEU A 135 -5.82 -1.09 16.10
C LEU A 135 -4.75 -2.03 16.66
N TYR A 136 -4.58 -2.05 17.98
CA TYR A 136 -3.70 -3.00 18.67
C TYR A 136 -4.12 -4.46 18.38
N THR A 137 -5.42 -4.75 18.41
CA THR A 137 -5.93 -6.10 18.11
C THR A 137 -5.74 -6.47 16.64
N LEU A 138 -5.99 -5.56 15.71
CA LEU A 138 -5.75 -5.74 14.27
C LEU A 138 -4.28 -6.10 14.01
N PHE A 139 -3.34 -5.30 14.53
CA PHE A 139 -1.91 -5.59 14.38
C PHE A 139 -1.45 -6.84 15.15
N ARG A 140 -2.03 -7.15 16.31
CA ARG A 140 -1.68 -8.36 17.07
C ARG A 140 -2.11 -9.64 16.36
N ASP A 141 -3.33 -9.66 15.83
CA ASP A 141 -4.00 -10.89 15.41
C ASP A 141 -3.94 -11.15 13.90
N TYR A 142 -3.79 -10.10 13.08
CA TYR A 142 -3.90 -10.19 11.62
C TYR A 142 -2.62 -9.78 10.88
N TYR A 143 -1.80 -8.86 11.41
CA TYR A 143 -0.58 -8.42 10.72
C TYR A 143 0.45 -9.55 10.62
N ILE A 144 0.72 -10.00 9.39
CA ILE A 144 1.63 -11.13 9.11
C ILE A 144 3.08 -10.82 9.50
N PHE A 145 3.55 -9.60 9.21
CA PHE A 145 4.93 -9.18 9.42
C PHE A 145 5.25 -8.67 10.84
N LEU A 146 4.40 -8.95 11.83
CA LEU A 146 4.53 -8.44 13.21
C LEU A 146 5.87 -8.75 13.91
N ASP A 147 6.54 -9.84 13.55
CA ASP A 147 7.88 -10.17 14.08
C ASP A 147 9.02 -9.61 13.21
N TYR A 148 8.76 -9.42 11.91
CA TYR A 148 9.68 -8.86 10.92
C TYR A 148 9.82 -7.33 11.03
N SER A 149 8.73 -6.60 11.33
CA SER A 149 8.75 -5.14 11.47
C SER A 149 9.70 -4.64 12.55
N ARG A 150 10.06 -5.52 13.50
CA ARG A 150 10.98 -5.26 14.62
C ARG A 150 12.47 -5.35 14.24
N LEU A 151 12.82 -5.61 12.98
CA LEU A 151 14.22 -5.67 12.52
C LEU A 151 14.85 -4.28 12.47
N ASP A 152 15.67 -3.95 13.48
CA ASP A 152 16.49 -2.72 13.50
C ASP A 152 17.58 -2.67 12.42
N HIS A 153 18.03 -3.84 11.94
CA HIS A 153 19.11 -3.97 10.95
C HIS A 153 18.70 -4.96 9.86
N GLN A 154 18.41 -4.43 8.67
CA GLN A 154 18.14 -5.20 7.46
C GLN A 154 19.34 -5.04 6.49
N GLU A 155 19.55 -5.96 5.53
CA GLU A 155 20.59 -5.75 4.51
C GLU A 155 20.15 -4.64 3.52
N LYS A 156 21.09 -3.89 2.94
CA LYS A 156 20.78 -2.90 1.89
C LYS A 156 20.00 -3.55 0.74
N PRO A 157 19.02 -2.86 0.12
CA PRO A 157 18.76 -1.41 0.20
C PRO A 157 17.90 -0.96 1.40
N TYR A 158 17.36 -1.89 2.20
CA TYR A 158 16.54 -1.53 3.35
C TYR A 158 17.41 -0.89 4.45
N THR A 159 17.02 0.31 4.90
CA THR A 159 17.78 1.11 5.88
C THR A 159 16.91 1.64 7.04
N ASN A 160 15.69 1.10 7.16
CA ASN A 160 14.70 1.58 8.11
C ASN A 160 14.93 1.01 9.52
N PRO A 161 14.75 1.80 10.60
CA PRO A 161 14.75 1.30 11.97
C PRO A 161 13.56 0.37 12.26
N GLY A 162 13.70 -0.48 13.27
CA GLY A 162 12.62 -1.37 13.71
C GLY A 162 11.43 -0.62 14.30
N VAL A 163 10.25 -1.24 14.17
CA VAL A 163 8.98 -0.77 14.70
C VAL A 163 8.28 -1.92 15.43
N ASP A 164 8.32 -1.89 16.75
CA ASP A 164 7.45 -2.72 17.59
C ASP A 164 6.09 -2.02 17.75
N ILE A 165 5.23 -2.19 16.73
CA ILE A 165 3.94 -1.49 16.60
C ILE A 165 3.07 -1.62 17.85
N LEU A 166 3.05 -2.78 18.51
CA LEU A 166 2.26 -3.01 19.71
C LEU A 166 2.79 -2.20 20.91
N SER A 167 4.11 -2.21 21.14
CA SER A 167 4.73 -1.41 22.20
C SER A 167 4.57 0.10 21.98
N GLU A 168 4.53 0.57 20.74
CA GLU A 168 4.29 1.98 20.43
C GLU A 168 2.81 2.37 20.62
N LEU A 169 1.86 1.49 20.27
CA LEU A 169 0.43 1.68 20.56
C LEU A 169 0.15 1.68 22.07
N ASP A 170 0.79 0.81 22.85
CA ASP A 170 0.72 0.84 24.33
C ASP A 170 1.24 2.18 24.89
N ARG A 171 2.37 2.69 24.39
CA ARG A 171 2.89 4.01 24.77
C ARG A 171 1.95 5.15 24.39
N MET A 172 1.25 5.06 23.25
CA MET A 172 0.21 6.01 22.88
C MET A 172 -1.01 5.93 23.82
N GLY A 173 -1.41 4.72 24.24
CA GLY A 173 -2.44 4.51 25.25
C GLY A 173 -2.08 5.09 26.62
N LEU A 174 -0.81 4.97 27.03
CA LEU A 174 -0.32 5.64 28.24
C LEU A 174 -0.39 7.17 28.12
N LYS A 175 0.09 7.75 27.01
CA LYS A 175 0.03 9.21 26.77
C LYS A 175 -1.38 9.78 26.63
N LEU A 176 -2.30 9.00 26.05
CA LEU A 176 -3.71 9.38 25.93
C LEU A 176 -4.38 9.49 27.32
N ASN A 177 -3.98 8.62 28.25
CA ASN A 177 -4.58 8.52 29.58
C ASN A 177 -3.75 9.19 30.70
N ASP A 178 -2.63 9.82 30.36
CA ASP A 178 -1.88 10.70 31.26
C ASP A 178 -2.77 11.87 31.73
N ASP A 179 -2.57 12.26 32.99
CA ASP A 179 -3.27 13.36 33.68
C ASP A 179 -2.38 14.60 33.84
N GLY A 180 -1.14 14.56 33.34
CA GLY A 180 -0.14 15.61 33.47
C GLY A 180 0.89 15.36 34.58
N GLN A 181 0.88 14.18 35.21
CA GLN A 181 1.90 13.77 36.18
C GLN A 181 3.04 12.93 35.55
N GLY A 182 2.91 12.51 34.29
CA GLY A 182 3.96 11.83 33.54
C GLY A 182 4.99 12.75 32.87
N ALA A 183 5.94 12.14 32.16
CA ALA A 183 7.09 12.81 31.55
C ALA A 183 6.90 13.18 30.06
N GLY A 184 5.66 13.39 29.60
CA GLY A 184 5.39 13.78 28.22
C GLY A 184 4.04 14.45 28.04
N GLU A 185 3.96 15.40 27.09
CA GLU A 185 2.68 15.99 26.69
C GLU A 185 1.77 14.92 26.06
N GLY A 186 0.51 14.92 26.47
CA GLY A 186 -0.58 14.19 25.82
C GLY A 186 -1.07 14.88 24.54
N PHE A 187 -2.04 14.27 23.86
CA PHE A 187 -2.65 14.83 22.65
C PHE A 187 -3.54 16.03 22.98
N LYS A 188 -3.44 17.13 22.22
CA LYS A 188 -4.12 18.41 22.55
C LYS A 188 -5.54 18.47 21.97
N ASN A 189 -5.75 17.81 20.84
CA ASN A 189 -6.98 17.74 20.05
C ASN A 189 -7.07 16.35 19.38
N ASP A 190 -8.15 16.06 18.66
CA ASP A 190 -8.31 14.77 17.97
C ASP A 190 -7.36 14.63 16.75
N PHE A 191 -7.14 15.70 15.99
CA PHE A 191 -6.21 15.70 14.84
C PHE A 191 -4.79 15.28 15.23
N ASP A 192 -4.23 15.78 16.33
CA ASP A 192 -2.91 15.38 16.86
C ASP A 192 -2.84 13.86 17.10
N PHE A 193 -3.94 13.27 17.61
CA PHE A 193 -4.03 11.85 17.94
C PHE A 193 -4.18 10.97 16.69
N GLN A 194 -5.08 11.32 15.75
CA GLN A 194 -5.23 10.58 14.50
C GLN A 194 -3.94 10.63 13.66
N THR A 195 -3.37 11.82 13.49
CA THR A 195 -2.11 12.04 12.76
C THR A 195 -0.97 11.25 13.38
N LYS A 196 -0.94 11.08 14.71
CA LYS A 196 0.12 10.29 15.35
C LYS A 196 -0.01 8.78 15.14
N MET A 197 -1.23 8.24 14.97
CA MET A 197 -1.43 6.83 14.60
C MET A 197 -1.07 6.58 13.13
N ASP A 198 -1.47 7.48 12.24
CA ASP A 198 -1.14 7.48 10.80
C ASP A 198 0.40 7.46 10.61
N LEU A 199 1.11 8.42 11.22
CA LEU A 199 2.59 8.46 11.19
C LEU A 199 3.27 7.29 11.92
N LEU A 200 2.63 6.66 12.91
CA LEU A 200 3.17 5.45 13.54
C LEU A 200 3.09 4.25 12.58
N VAL A 201 1.97 4.07 11.87
CA VAL A 201 1.80 2.97 10.92
C VAL A 201 2.66 3.17 9.68
N ASN A 202 2.80 4.39 9.15
CA ASN A 202 3.70 4.69 8.03
C ASN A 202 5.17 4.28 8.28
N ARG A 203 5.64 4.31 9.54
CA ARG A 203 7.00 3.85 9.89
C ARG A 203 7.24 2.36 9.60
N LEU A 204 6.20 1.53 9.43
CA LEU A 204 6.34 0.13 9.00
C LEU A 204 6.91 0.00 7.59
N ASN A 205 6.78 1.04 6.76
CA ASN A 205 7.26 1.05 5.37
C ASN A 205 6.74 -0.15 4.57
N ASP A 206 5.42 -0.24 4.57
CA ASP A 206 4.58 -1.34 4.11
C ASP A 206 3.26 -0.70 3.66
N ALA A 207 3.05 -0.59 2.35
CA ALA A 207 1.87 0.09 1.81
C ALA A 207 0.55 -0.68 2.05
N HIS A 208 0.63 -1.95 2.43
CA HIS A 208 -0.52 -2.77 2.82
C HIS A 208 -0.97 -2.51 4.25
N ALA A 209 -0.08 -2.04 5.13
CA ALA A 209 -0.38 -1.65 6.50
C ALA A 209 -0.77 -0.15 6.56
N ASN A 210 -2.04 0.17 6.82
CA ASN A 210 -2.50 1.57 6.87
C ASN A 210 -3.41 1.87 8.07
N TYR A 211 -3.26 3.07 8.62
CA TYR A 211 -4.24 3.75 9.47
C TYR A 211 -4.46 5.15 8.92
N LEU A 212 -5.62 5.43 8.33
CA LEU A 212 -5.92 6.70 7.70
C LEU A 212 -7.34 7.18 8.04
N ALA A 213 -7.46 8.08 9.02
CA ALA A 213 -8.72 8.76 9.30
C ALA A 213 -8.99 9.82 8.22
N LEU A 214 -9.90 9.54 7.28
CA LEU A 214 -10.19 10.43 6.15
C LEU A 214 -10.83 11.77 6.56
N CYS A 215 -11.22 11.89 7.83
CA CYS A 215 -11.59 13.15 8.49
C CYS A 215 -10.58 14.27 8.24
N TYR A 216 -9.28 13.96 8.23
CA TYR A 216 -8.21 14.97 8.09
C TYR A 216 -7.50 14.92 6.72
N ARG A 217 -8.16 14.31 5.73
CA ARG A 217 -7.69 14.14 4.35
C ARG A 217 -8.73 14.66 3.35
N LYS A 218 -9.31 15.84 3.63
CA LYS A 218 -10.39 16.47 2.83
C LYS A 218 -9.94 17.60 1.92
N PHE A 219 -8.67 17.99 2.01
CA PHE A 219 -8.07 19.03 1.20
C PHE A 219 -6.78 18.51 0.56
N LEU A 220 -6.46 19.04 -0.61
CA LEU A 220 -5.17 18.91 -1.29
C LEU A 220 -4.38 20.20 -1.07
N TYR A 221 -3.12 20.06 -0.66
CA TYR A 221 -2.18 21.15 -0.49
C TYR A 221 -1.12 21.02 -1.57
N THR A 222 -0.98 22.04 -2.44
CA THR A 222 0.06 22.05 -3.48
C THR A 222 1.01 23.22 -3.32
N GLN A 223 2.31 22.93 -3.45
CA GLN A 223 3.34 23.94 -3.63
C GLN A 223 3.26 24.55 -5.05
N PRO A 224 3.74 25.77 -5.26
CA PRO A 224 3.88 26.37 -6.59
C PRO A 224 4.96 25.70 -7.47
N PHE A 225 5.70 24.72 -6.97
CA PHE A 225 6.78 24.05 -7.70
C PHE A 225 6.55 22.54 -7.78
N GLU A 226 6.96 21.95 -8.90
CA GLU A 226 7.15 20.51 -9.06
C GLU A 226 8.65 20.22 -9.12
N LEU A 227 9.09 19.15 -8.46
CA LEU A 227 10.49 18.97 -8.06
C LEU A 227 11.05 17.65 -8.54
N TYR A 228 12.27 17.70 -9.07
CA TYR A 228 12.99 16.54 -9.57
C TYR A 228 14.45 16.55 -9.12
N ALA A 229 15.13 15.41 -9.18
CA ALA A 229 16.49 15.26 -8.66
C ALA A 229 17.44 14.61 -9.67
N PRO A 230 17.75 15.29 -10.79
CA PRO A 230 18.59 14.73 -11.84
C PRO A 230 20.05 14.67 -11.39
N VAL A 231 20.81 13.82 -12.06
CA VAL A 231 22.27 13.77 -11.97
C VAL A 231 22.87 14.55 -13.13
N ILE A 232 23.62 15.60 -12.80
CA ILE A 232 24.31 16.46 -13.75
C ILE A 232 25.80 16.44 -13.37
N ASN A 233 26.67 16.01 -14.28
CA ASN A 233 28.13 15.89 -14.05
C ASN A 233 28.49 15.06 -12.79
N ASN A 234 27.85 13.91 -12.57
CA ASN A 234 28.04 13.02 -11.40
C ASN A 234 27.68 13.67 -10.04
N LYS A 235 26.82 14.70 -10.05
CA LYS A 235 26.20 15.31 -8.87
C LYS A 235 24.68 15.20 -9.00
N GLN A 236 24.02 14.54 -8.04
CA GLN A 236 22.57 14.67 -7.88
C GLN A 236 22.24 16.00 -7.19
N SER A 237 21.24 16.73 -7.69
CA SER A 237 20.78 17.99 -7.09
C SER A 237 19.26 18.08 -7.15
N LEU A 238 18.60 18.60 -6.11
CA LEU A 238 17.17 18.90 -6.17
C LEU A 238 16.95 20.15 -7.01
N ARG A 239 16.02 20.12 -7.97
CA ARG A 239 15.75 21.20 -8.93
C ARG A 239 14.25 21.37 -9.15
N ILE A 240 13.84 22.54 -9.62
CA ILE A 240 12.45 22.80 -10.05
C ILE A 240 12.27 22.27 -11.48
N LEU A 241 11.32 21.35 -11.67
CA LEU A 241 10.94 20.76 -12.95
C LEU A 241 9.94 21.65 -13.69
N ARG A 242 8.90 22.12 -12.97
CA ARG A 242 7.87 23.04 -13.47
C ARG A 242 7.60 24.10 -12.40
N ASP A 243 7.58 25.35 -12.83
CA ASP A 243 7.23 26.52 -12.01
C ASP A 243 5.78 26.93 -12.29
N ASN A 244 4.88 26.62 -11.35
CA ASN A 244 3.48 27.00 -11.41
C ASN A 244 3.21 28.38 -10.75
N SER A 245 4.25 29.19 -10.51
CA SER A 245 4.14 30.59 -10.04
C SER A 245 4.45 31.65 -11.10
N ASP A 246 4.66 31.25 -12.36
CA ASP A 246 5.01 32.12 -13.49
C ASP A 246 6.26 33.02 -13.25
N GLN A 247 7.18 32.59 -12.38
CA GLN A 247 8.41 33.31 -12.05
C GLN A 247 9.59 32.97 -12.97
N GLY A 248 9.48 31.96 -13.83
CA GLY A 248 10.55 31.49 -14.70
C GLY A 248 11.67 30.79 -13.93
N LEU A 249 11.29 29.96 -12.96
CA LEU A 249 12.18 29.24 -12.04
C LEU A 249 12.53 27.80 -12.48
N GLU A 250 12.22 27.41 -13.71
CA GLU A 250 12.58 26.10 -14.24
C GLU A 250 14.10 25.85 -14.21
N ASP A 251 14.49 24.64 -13.84
CA ASP A 251 15.86 24.16 -13.64
C ASP A 251 16.70 24.91 -12.57
N CYS A 252 16.10 25.77 -11.75
CA CYS A 252 16.80 26.32 -10.58
C CYS A 252 17.15 25.23 -9.56
N GLU A 253 18.38 25.22 -9.05
CA GLU A 253 18.81 24.29 -7.99
C GLU A 253 18.27 24.74 -6.63
N ILE A 254 17.63 23.84 -5.90
CA ILE A 254 17.18 24.05 -4.51
C ILE A 254 18.31 23.61 -3.58
N LEU A 255 19.06 24.60 -3.09
CA LEU A 255 20.17 24.41 -2.16
C LEU A 255 19.67 23.95 -0.78
N SER A 256 18.57 24.53 -0.29
CA SER A 256 17.96 24.13 0.99
C SER A 256 16.47 24.42 1.07
N ILE A 257 15.73 23.59 1.82
CA ILE A 257 14.33 23.82 2.23
C ILE A 257 14.31 23.96 3.77
N ASN A 258 13.75 25.05 4.30
CA ASN A 258 13.74 25.39 5.73
C ASN A 258 15.13 25.24 6.41
N GLY A 259 16.20 25.55 5.66
CA GLY A 259 17.60 25.47 6.11
C GLY A 259 18.25 24.08 6.05
N VAL A 260 17.51 23.02 5.72
CA VAL A 260 18.04 21.67 5.48
C VAL A 260 18.38 21.50 4.00
N LEU A 261 19.49 20.83 3.65
CA LEU A 261 19.90 20.61 2.25
C LEU A 261 18.75 20.02 1.42
N GLY A 262 18.48 20.60 0.24
CA GLY A 262 17.19 20.44 -0.44
C GLY A 262 16.75 18.98 -0.63
N LEU A 263 17.61 18.16 -1.23
CA LEU A 263 17.31 16.75 -1.49
C LEU A 263 17.16 15.92 -0.20
N ASP A 264 17.90 16.25 0.85
CA ASP A 264 17.83 15.56 2.15
C ASP A 264 16.60 16.00 2.96
N ALA A 265 16.09 17.22 2.76
CA ALA A 265 14.81 17.66 3.32
C ALA A 265 13.65 16.84 2.72
N VAL A 266 13.64 16.66 1.39
CA VAL A 266 12.65 15.82 0.68
C VAL A 266 12.75 14.35 1.13
N GLN A 267 13.96 13.79 1.20
CA GLN A 267 14.18 12.43 1.67
C GLN A 267 13.73 12.24 3.13
N SER A 268 14.09 13.15 4.04
CA SER A 268 13.76 13.04 5.47
C SER A 268 12.26 13.17 5.72
N TRP A 269 11.57 14.01 4.93
CA TRP A 269 10.12 14.11 4.96
C TRP A 269 9.47 12.80 4.52
N VAL A 270 9.84 12.25 3.36
CA VAL A 270 9.18 11.04 2.83
C VAL A 270 9.51 9.78 3.64
N ASP A 271 10.71 9.69 4.22
CA ASP A 271 11.13 8.64 5.17
C ASP A 271 10.28 8.63 6.47
N THR A 272 9.48 9.67 6.71
CA THR A 272 8.59 9.80 7.88
C THR A 272 7.09 9.79 7.51
N HIS A 273 6.70 10.42 6.40
CA HIS A 273 5.29 10.72 6.10
C HIS A 273 4.66 9.82 5.02
N PHE A 274 5.42 8.94 4.36
CA PHE A 274 4.90 8.10 3.27
C PHE A 274 5.52 6.69 3.29
N GLY A 275 4.89 5.78 4.03
CA GLY A 275 5.36 4.42 4.30
C GLY A 275 5.24 3.44 3.13
N TYR A 276 5.51 3.85 1.89
CA TYR A 276 5.19 3.06 0.69
C TYR A 276 6.15 1.89 0.43
N SER A 277 7.43 2.02 0.78
CA SER A 277 8.47 1.05 0.44
C SER A 277 9.54 0.99 1.52
N LYS A 278 10.15 -0.19 1.70
CA LYS A 278 11.31 -0.38 2.61
C LYS A 278 12.58 0.28 2.05
N ASP A 279 12.65 0.42 0.73
CA ASP A 279 13.69 1.14 0.01
C ASP A 279 13.48 2.66 0.06
N ARG A 280 14.53 3.39 0.47
CA ARG A 280 14.47 4.86 0.60
C ARG A 280 14.55 5.61 -0.72
N GLY A 281 15.22 5.04 -1.73
CA GLY A 281 15.28 5.58 -3.09
C GLY A 281 13.92 5.48 -3.77
N VAL A 282 13.18 4.39 -3.55
CA VAL A 282 11.80 4.29 -4.04
C VAL A 282 10.87 5.28 -3.33
N ARG A 283 11.05 5.52 -2.03
CA ARG A 283 10.33 6.61 -1.34
C ARG A 283 10.67 7.97 -1.94
N LEU A 284 11.93 8.24 -2.27
CA LEU A 284 12.33 9.47 -2.95
C LEU A 284 11.67 9.62 -4.33
N ASN A 285 11.59 8.53 -5.13
CA ASN A 285 10.84 8.52 -6.39
C ASN A 285 9.35 8.86 -6.22
N LYS A 286 8.73 8.57 -5.06
CA LYS A 286 7.36 8.99 -4.77
C LYS A 286 7.25 10.39 -4.16
N ALA A 287 8.32 10.91 -3.57
CA ALA A 287 8.37 12.29 -3.08
C ALA A 287 8.48 13.30 -4.24
N LEU A 288 9.24 12.96 -5.27
CA LEU A 288 9.52 13.78 -6.44
C LEU A 288 8.49 13.60 -7.55
N SER A 289 8.52 14.50 -8.53
CA SER A 289 7.72 14.44 -9.74
C SER A 289 8.23 13.37 -10.71
N GLY A 290 7.35 12.79 -11.52
CA GLY A 290 7.71 11.80 -12.53
C GLY A 290 6.54 11.40 -13.44
N MET A 291 6.86 10.88 -14.62
CA MET A 291 5.85 10.48 -15.61
C MET A 291 5.21 9.12 -15.26
N ILE A 292 3.88 9.02 -15.40
CA ILE A 292 3.13 7.77 -15.24
C ILE A 292 2.07 7.63 -16.34
N TYR A 293 1.86 6.41 -16.85
CA TYR A 293 0.88 6.17 -17.91
C TYR A 293 -0.54 6.00 -17.36
N ASN A 294 -1.46 6.87 -17.77
CA ASN A 294 -2.87 6.84 -17.38
C ASN A 294 -3.69 6.05 -18.41
N ALA A 295 -3.77 4.73 -18.24
CA ALA A 295 -4.46 3.85 -19.19
C ALA A 295 -5.97 4.13 -19.39
N GLN A 296 -6.64 4.86 -18.48
CA GLN A 296 -8.05 5.27 -18.67
C GLN A 296 -8.21 6.42 -19.66
N ARG A 297 -7.22 7.32 -19.71
CA ARG A 297 -7.14 8.43 -20.68
C ARG A 297 -6.27 8.09 -21.90
N GLN A 298 -5.47 7.02 -21.78
CA GLN A 298 -4.49 6.54 -22.74
C GLN A 298 -3.33 7.53 -23.00
N GLU A 299 -3.07 8.41 -22.04
CA GLU A 299 -2.06 9.47 -22.08
C GLU A 299 -0.96 9.24 -21.03
N TRP A 300 0.23 9.78 -21.23
CA TRP A 300 1.24 9.92 -20.18
C TRP A 300 0.99 11.22 -19.41
N VAL A 301 0.99 11.16 -18.07
CA VAL A 301 0.79 12.34 -17.22
C VAL A 301 1.99 12.57 -16.31
N LEU A 302 2.37 13.85 -16.14
CA LEU A 302 3.31 14.25 -15.11
C LEU A 302 2.62 14.19 -13.73
N TYR A 303 3.09 13.29 -12.87
CA TYR A 303 2.71 13.24 -11.47
C TYR A 303 3.56 14.26 -10.69
N PRO A 304 2.97 15.16 -9.88
CA PRO A 304 3.72 16.24 -9.22
C PRO A 304 4.63 15.77 -8.08
N GLY A 305 4.42 14.57 -7.54
CA GLY A 305 5.16 14.03 -6.40
C GLY A 305 4.51 14.32 -5.04
N GLN A 306 4.76 13.46 -4.05
CA GLN A 306 4.15 13.57 -2.72
C GLN A 306 4.75 14.68 -1.84
N PHE A 307 5.97 15.15 -2.10
CA PHE A 307 6.53 16.23 -1.28
C PHE A 307 5.81 17.56 -1.52
N THR A 308 5.40 17.84 -2.75
CA THR A 308 4.78 19.09 -3.20
C THR A 308 3.27 18.98 -3.42
N SER A 309 2.69 17.78 -3.48
CA SER A 309 1.24 17.56 -3.56
C SER A 309 0.79 16.60 -2.45
N ARG A 310 0.17 17.15 -1.40
CA ARG A 310 -0.13 16.45 -0.14
C ARG A 310 -1.63 16.41 0.17
N SER A 311 -2.11 15.30 0.71
CA SER A 311 -3.45 15.18 1.30
C SER A 311 -3.47 15.31 2.82
N ALA A 312 -2.30 15.20 3.47
CA ALA A 312 -2.12 15.59 4.87
C ALA A 312 -2.01 17.11 4.97
N LEU A 313 -2.48 17.69 6.08
CA LEU A 313 -2.11 19.05 6.46
C LEU A 313 -0.58 19.11 6.60
N PRO A 314 0.12 19.99 5.85
CA PRO A 314 1.58 20.14 5.94
C PRO A 314 2.05 20.56 7.34
N GLU A 315 3.32 20.31 7.64
CA GLU A 315 3.88 20.54 8.97
C GLU A 315 4.14 22.04 9.24
N ASP A 316 4.49 22.78 8.19
CA ASP A 316 4.71 24.22 8.17
C ASP A 316 3.74 24.90 7.19
N GLU A 317 3.26 26.11 7.54
CA GLU A 317 2.38 26.94 6.69
C GLU A 317 3.07 27.48 5.43
N VAL A 318 4.40 27.61 5.45
CA VAL A 318 5.25 28.09 4.35
C VAL A 318 6.55 27.30 4.33
N LEU A 319 7.00 26.89 3.14
CA LEU A 319 8.32 26.29 2.94
C LEU A 319 9.30 27.32 2.34
N ASN A 320 10.47 27.47 2.96
CA ASN A 320 11.49 28.44 2.55
C ASN A 320 12.54 27.77 1.65
N TYR A 321 12.50 28.06 0.34
CA TYR A 321 13.40 27.48 -0.65
C TYR A 321 14.57 28.43 -0.94
N ARG A 322 15.79 28.04 -0.58
CA ARG A 322 17.01 28.73 -1.04
C ARG A 322 17.35 28.21 -2.43
N ILE A 323 17.16 29.05 -3.45
CA ILE A 323 17.31 28.70 -4.87
C ILE A 323 18.57 29.32 -5.50
N GLN A 324 19.16 28.62 -6.46
CA GLN A 324 20.21 29.12 -7.35
C GLN A 324 19.87 28.78 -8.80
N CYS A 325 19.50 29.79 -9.58
CA CYS A 325 19.12 29.68 -10.99
C CYS A 325 20.30 30.03 -11.91
N PRO A 326 20.52 29.27 -13.01
CA PRO A 326 21.40 29.71 -14.09
C PRO A 326 20.82 30.95 -14.82
N PRO A 327 21.62 31.71 -15.58
CA PRO A 327 21.10 32.78 -16.42
C PRO A 327 20.07 32.28 -17.46
N SER A 328 18.88 32.88 -17.48
CA SER A 328 17.76 32.50 -18.35
C SER A 328 17.15 33.71 -19.07
N GLU A 329 16.13 33.49 -19.92
CA GLU A 329 15.35 34.57 -20.55
C GLU A 329 14.65 35.45 -19.49
N ALA A 330 14.13 34.83 -18.43
CA ALA A 330 13.49 35.52 -17.30
C ALA A 330 14.52 36.17 -16.35
N HIS A 331 15.66 35.52 -16.12
CA HIS A 331 16.69 35.96 -15.16
C HIS A 331 18.07 36.09 -15.84
N PRO A 332 18.36 37.17 -16.59
CA PRO A 332 19.57 37.29 -17.42
C PRO A 332 20.91 37.37 -16.68
N GLN A 333 20.91 37.35 -15.34
CA GLN A 333 22.11 37.28 -14.49
C GLN A 333 22.15 36.00 -13.62
N GLY A 334 21.18 35.11 -13.80
CA GLY A 334 20.79 34.13 -12.79
C GLY A 334 19.98 34.78 -11.67
N ARG A 335 19.58 33.97 -10.68
CA ARG A 335 18.82 34.38 -9.48
C ARG A 335 19.34 33.56 -8.31
N ASP A 336 19.62 34.20 -7.17
CA ASP A 336 20.24 33.56 -6.01
C ASP A 336 19.68 34.14 -4.70
N GLU A 337 18.56 33.59 -4.25
CA GLU A 337 17.79 34.12 -3.12
C GLU A 337 17.07 33.02 -2.32
N THR A 338 16.27 33.41 -1.33
CA THR A 338 15.29 32.54 -0.67
C THR A 338 13.89 32.98 -1.09
N ILE A 339 13.05 32.04 -1.52
CA ILE A 339 11.65 32.28 -1.85
C ILE A 339 10.73 31.51 -0.90
N GLU A 340 9.56 32.08 -0.63
CA GLU A 340 8.51 31.51 0.19
C GLU A 340 7.54 30.71 -0.69
N GLY A 341 7.40 29.41 -0.41
CA GLY A 341 6.43 28.51 -1.04
C GLY A 341 5.23 28.30 -0.12
N GLU A 342 4.21 29.15 -0.28
CA GLU A 342 2.91 28.98 0.37
C GLU A 342 2.15 27.77 -0.20
N TRP A 343 1.22 27.21 0.58
CA TRP A 343 0.37 26.11 0.13
C TRP A 343 -0.92 26.62 -0.52
N ASN A 344 -1.11 26.33 -1.80
CA ASN A 344 -2.43 26.42 -2.44
C ASN A 344 -3.31 25.30 -1.90
N VAL A 345 -4.56 25.60 -1.49
CA VAL A 345 -5.45 24.64 -0.84
C VAL A 345 -6.73 24.44 -1.64
N PHE A 346 -7.02 23.20 -2.00
CA PHE A 346 -8.19 22.79 -2.79
C PHE A 346 -9.01 21.74 -2.05
N ARG A 347 -10.34 21.79 -2.15
CA ARG A 347 -11.20 20.70 -1.63
C ARG A 347 -11.08 19.46 -2.51
N LEU A 348 -10.94 18.30 -1.87
CA LEU A 348 -10.96 17.01 -2.57
C LEU A 348 -12.41 16.58 -2.87
N VAL A 349 -12.60 15.71 -3.87
CA VAL A 349 -13.92 15.20 -4.29
C VAL A 349 -14.72 14.48 -3.19
N THR A 350 -14.08 14.09 -2.08
CA THR A 350 -14.74 13.47 -0.92
C THR A 350 -15.19 14.48 0.16
N TRP A 351 -14.99 15.77 -0.06
CA TRP A 351 -15.42 16.87 0.80
C TRP A 351 -16.94 17.07 0.75
N GLN A 352 -17.56 17.33 1.90
CA GLN A 352 -18.97 17.70 2.02
C GLN A 352 -19.10 19.02 2.78
N SER A 353 -20.15 19.80 2.50
CA SER A 353 -20.35 21.12 3.12
C SER A 353 -20.69 21.03 4.61
N PHE A 354 -20.31 22.07 5.35
CA PHE A 354 -20.50 22.22 6.80
C PHE A 354 -20.52 23.71 7.14
N ASP A 355 -21.13 24.03 8.29
CA ASP A 355 -21.29 25.40 8.78
C ASP A 355 -20.62 25.61 10.16
N ASP A 356 -20.13 24.53 10.79
CA ASP A 356 -19.50 24.48 12.12
C ASP A 356 -18.69 23.16 12.30
N THR A 357 -18.04 22.98 13.45
CA THR A 357 -17.26 21.78 13.78
C THR A 357 -18.13 20.51 13.89
N GLU A 358 -19.38 20.61 14.35
CA GLU A 358 -20.25 19.44 14.51
C GLU A 358 -20.72 18.89 13.15
N SER A 359 -21.13 19.78 12.25
CA SER A 359 -21.47 19.47 10.87
C SER A 359 -20.25 19.03 10.06
N TYR A 360 -19.05 19.56 10.34
CA TYR A 360 -17.81 19.02 9.78
C TYR A 360 -17.66 17.54 10.13
N LEU A 361 -17.68 17.22 11.42
CA LEU A 361 -17.49 15.85 11.92
C LEU A 361 -18.56 14.89 11.39
N ARG A 362 -19.83 15.28 11.43
CA ARG A 362 -20.95 14.47 10.94
C ARG A 362 -20.84 14.17 9.45
N ASN A 363 -20.56 15.19 8.62
CA ASN A 363 -20.64 15.06 7.17
C ASN A 363 -19.34 14.50 6.56
N ASN A 364 -18.17 14.93 7.06
CA ASN A 364 -16.86 14.57 6.51
C ASN A 364 -16.17 13.41 7.22
N CYS A 365 -16.41 13.22 8.53
CA CYS A 365 -15.56 12.38 9.38
C CYS A 365 -16.19 11.06 9.82
N TYR A 366 -17.45 11.05 10.26
CA TYR A 366 -18.05 9.85 10.85
C TYR A 366 -18.67 8.91 9.82
N SER A 367 -18.65 7.59 10.09
CA SER A 367 -19.42 6.60 9.34
C SER A 367 -20.92 6.73 9.63
N ASP A 368 -21.77 6.40 8.65
CA ASP A 368 -23.23 6.57 8.75
C ASP A 368 -23.90 5.51 9.66
N THR A 369 -23.10 4.79 10.44
CA THR A 369 -23.45 3.67 11.32
C THR A 369 -23.75 4.08 12.76
N ASP A 370 -23.90 5.39 13.04
CA ASP A 370 -24.31 5.88 14.37
C ASP A 370 -25.72 5.36 14.74
N PRO A 371 -25.87 4.55 15.81
CA PRO A 371 -27.16 3.95 16.16
C PRO A 371 -28.27 4.95 16.53
N THR A 372 -27.93 6.22 16.77
CA THR A 372 -28.88 7.28 17.13
C THR A 372 -29.70 7.79 15.94
N VAL A 373 -29.24 7.60 14.69
CA VAL A 373 -29.92 8.15 13.49
C VAL A 373 -30.84 7.13 12.83
N LYS A 374 -31.81 6.59 13.59
CA LYS A 374 -32.90 5.76 13.01
C LYS A 374 -33.95 6.63 12.32
N GLY A 375 -33.63 7.09 11.10
CA GLY A 375 -34.50 7.93 10.27
C GLY A 375 -34.49 7.58 8.78
N ASN A 376 -35.37 6.65 8.38
CA ASN A 376 -35.78 6.41 6.99
C ASN A 376 -34.69 6.13 5.92
N LEU A 377 -34.06 4.96 5.99
CA LEU A 377 -33.53 4.29 4.79
C LEU A 377 -34.19 2.91 4.62
N GLN A 378 -35.34 2.91 3.95
CA GLN A 378 -35.90 1.72 3.28
C GLN A 378 -35.56 1.79 1.79
N LYS A 379 -35.43 0.62 1.15
CA LYS A 379 -35.09 0.38 -0.27
C LYS A 379 -33.61 0.48 -0.65
N ARG A 380 -32.91 -0.65 -0.55
CA ARG A 380 -31.99 -1.11 -1.61
C ARG A 380 -32.04 -2.64 -1.81
N ASP A 381 -33.22 -3.23 -1.58
CA ASP A 381 -33.47 -4.67 -1.52
C ASP A 381 -33.72 -5.29 -2.91
N GLU A 382 -32.82 -5.08 -3.88
CA GLU A 382 -32.98 -5.57 -5.27
C GLU A 382 -31.90 -6.56 -5.75
N GLN A 383 -30.93 -6.96 -4.91
CA GLN A 383 -30.01 -8.07 -5.24
C GLN A 383 -30.48 -9.44 -4.71
N ASP A 384 -31.20 -9.51 -3.59
CA ASP A 384 -31.62 -10.78 -2.96
C ASP A 384 -32.60 -11.62 -3.79
N HIS A 385 -33.33 -11.00 -4.74
CA HIS A 385 -34.46 -11.68 -5.39
C HIS A 385 -34.03 -12.69 -6.47
N LEU A 386 -32.84 -12.53 -7.07
CA LEU A 386 -32.29 -13.47 -8.04
C LEU A 386 -31.88 -14.79 -7.36
N TRP A 387 -31.28 -14.71 -6.18
CA TRP A 387 -30.72 -15.85 -5.44
C TRP A 387 -31.77 -16.91 -5.05
N GLN A 388 -32.98 -16.47 -4.68
CA GLN A 388 -34.09 -17.39 -4.30
C GLN A 388 -34.73 -18.15 -5.48
N THR A 389 -34.40 -17.76 -6.72
CA THR A 389 -34.95 -18.38 -7.93
C THR A 389 -34.10 -19.57 -8.39
N TRP A 390 -32.77 -19.47 -8.25
CA TRP A 390 -31.80 -20.49 -8.69
C TRP A 390 -31.91 -21.81 -7.90
N ARG A 391 -31.89 -21.75 -6.55
CA ARG A 391 -32.02 -22.91 -5.63
C ARG A 391 -33.34 -23.70 -5.70
N ARG A 392 -34.20 -23.39 -6.68
CA ARG A 392 -35.45 -24.09 -7.01
C ARG A 392 -35.36 -24.95 -8.28
N LEU A 393 -34.27 -24.88 -9.04
CA LEU A 393 -34.04 -25.65 -10.28
C LEU A 393 -33.18 -26.90 -10.06
N GLU A 394 -32.07 -26.80 -9.34
CA GLU A 394 -31.13 -27.91 -9.09
C GLU A 394 -31.82 -29.14 -8.43
N ARG A 395 -32.76 -28.89 -7.52
CA ARG A 395 -33.58 -29.92 -6.85
C ARG A 395 -34.61 -30.64 -7.76
N ARG A 396 -34.42 -30.59 -9.08
CA ARG A 396 -35.14 -31.39 -10.08
C ARG A 396 -34.27 -32.31 -10.94
N GLN A 397 -32.94 -32.32 -10.79
CA GLN A 397 -32.05 -33.15 -11.61
C GLN A 397 -31.50 -34.42 -10.92
N SER A 398 -31.93 -34.73 -9.69
CA SER A 398 -31.52 -35.96 -8.99
C SER A 398 -32.44 -37.17 -9.21
N VAL A 399 -33.32 -37.14 -10.24
CA VAL A 399 -34.27 -38.23 -10.57
C VAL A 399 -34.44 -38.35 -12.09
N ASP A 400 -34.31 -39.57 -12.60
CA ASP A 400 -34.66 -40.08 -13.95
C ASP A 400 -34.06 -39.42 -15.22
N GLY A 401 -32.96 -40.02 -15.70
CA GLY A 401 -33.05 -40.89 -16.88
C GLY A 401 -33.17 -40.29 -18.30
N ALA A 402 -32.01 -40.09 -18.94
CA ALA A 402 -31.71 -40.28 -20.38
C ALA A 402 -32.67 -39.71 -21.47
N LEU A 403 -32.17 -38.79 -22.31
CA LEU A 403 -31.99 -39.00 -23.77
C LEU A 403 -31.40 -37.77 -24.52
N ASP A 404 -30.77 -38.08 -25.66
CA ASP A 404 -30.38 -37.25 -26.82
C ASP A 404 -29.91 -35.79 -26.67
N GLY A 405 -28.66 -35.59 -27.10
CA GLY A 405 -27.99 -34.30 -27.10
C GLY A 405 -28.50 -33.27 -28.10
N LYS A 406 -28.24 -32.01 -27.75
CA LYS A 406 -27.97 -30.91 -28.67
C LYS A 406 -27.03 -29.92 -28.02
N THR A 407 -25.95 -29.59 -28.71
CA THR A 407 -24.97 -28.58 -28.29
C THR A 407 -25.60 -27.20 -28.28
N ARG A 408 -25.35 -26.42 -27.23
CA ARG A 408 -25.33 -24.96 -27.31
C ARG A 408 -24.54 -24.35 -26.15
N ASP A 409 -23.76 -23.33 -26.50
CA ASP A 409 -22.84 -22.61 -25.63
C ASP A 409 -23.60 -21.61 -24.73
N ALA A 410 -23.10 -21.39 -23.51
CA ALA A 410 -23.21 -20.13 -22.76
C ALA A 410 -22.39 -20.20 -21.45
N ASP A 411 -21.17 -19.68 -21.48
CA ASP A 411 -20.30 -19.48 -20.32
C ASP A 411 -20.91 -18.46 -19.34
N ALA A 412 -20.89 -18.72 -18.02
CA ALA A 412 -20.93 -17.69 -16.96
C ALA A 412 -20.89 -18.25 -15.51
N GLU A 413 -19.91 -19.08 -15.12
CA GLU A 413 -19.75 -19.44 -13.69
C GLU A 413 -18.29 -19.73 -13.32
N TYR A 414 -17.71 -18.84 -12.49
CA TYR A 414 -16.50 -18.97 -11.63
C TYR A 414 -15.99 -17.56 -11.27
N SER A 415 -16.64 -16.89 -10.30
CA SER A 415 -16.28 -15.50 -9.92
C SER A 415 -16.62 -15.19 -8.45
N LEU A 416 -16.07 -15.97 -7.52
CA LEU A 416 -16.21 -15.72 -6.07
C LEU A 416 -14.88 -15.51 -5.32
N VAL A 417 -13.75 -15.99 -5.84
CA VAL A 417 -12.41 -15.76 -5.25
C VAL A 417 -11.88 -14.33 -5.51
N ALA A 418 -12.49 -13.60 -6.45
CA ALA A 418 -12.10 -12.23 -6.80
C ALA A 418 -12.37 -11.18 -5.70
N ALA A 419 -13.18 -11.51 -4.68
CA ALA A 419 -13.69 -10.56 -3.70
C ALA A 419 -12.68 -10.08 -2.63
N ALA A 420 -11.52 -10.74 -2.50
CA ALA A 420 -10.51 -10.44 -1.46
C ALA A 420 -9.22 -9.78 -2.02
N VAL A 421 -9.33 -9.08 -3.16
CA VAL A 421 -8.17 -8.56 -3.91
C VAL A 421 -8.36 -7.12 -4.39
N GLU A 422 -9.46 -6.45 -4.03
CA GLU A 422 -9.69 -5.05 -4.40
C GLU A 422 -8.91 -4.08 -3.48
N ILE A 423 -7.77 -3.59 -3.97
CA ILE A 423 -7.34 -2.23 -3.60
C ILE A 423 -8.47 -1.30 -4.06
N PRO A 424 -9.07 -0.46 -3.18
CA PRO A 424 -10.13 0.45 -3.60
C PRO A 424 -9.62 1.36 -4.72
N ARG A 425 -10.37 1.47 -5.82
CA ARG A 425 -10.06 2.39 -6.94
C ARG A 425 -9.87 3.85 -6.50
N ASP A 426 -10.46 4.19 -5.35
CA ASP A 426 -10.43 5.51 -4.72
C ASP A 426 -9.27 5.71 -3.74
N ALA A 427 -8.38 4.72 -3.57
CA ALA A 427 -7.21 4.79 -2.69
C ALA A 427 -5.89 5.13 -3.42
N THR A 428 -5.84 5.02 -4.75
CA THR A 428 -4.76 5.60 -5.58
C THR A 428 -5.05 7.07 -5.88
N LEU A 429 -4.12 7.98 -5.58
CA LEU A 429 -4.30 9.44 -5.67
C LEU A 429 -4.79 9.95 -7.05
N MET A 430 -4.58 9.17 -8.11
CA MET A 430 -5.07 9.41 -9.48
C MET A 430 -6.57 9.74 -9.58
N SER A 431 -7.42 9.14 -8.73
CA SER A 431 -8.88 9.38 -8.75
C SER A 431 -9.33 10.56 -7.89
N LEU A 432 -8.41 11.20 -7.16
CA LEU A 432 -8.70 12.34 -6.27
C LEU A 432 -8.38 13.70 -6.90
N LEU A 433 -7.76 13.73 -8.08
CA LEU A 433 -7.53 14.96 -8.84
C LEU A 433 -8.85 15.44 -9.48
N PRO A 434 -9.25 16.71 -9.29
CA PRO A 434 -10.36 17.27 -10.05
C PRO A 434 -10.02 17.34 -11.55
N PRO A 435 -11.02 17.31 -12.45
CA PRO A 435 -10.79 17.68 -13.85
C PRO A 435 -10.30 19.13 -13.91
N ALA A 436 -9.43 19.43 -14.87
CA ALA A 436 -8.93 20.78 -15.10
C ALA A 436 -10.10 21.78 -15.26
N PRO A 437 -10.01 23.01 -14.69
CA PRO A 437 -11.10 23.97 -14.73
C PRO A 437 -11.42 24.35 -16.17
N ALA A 438 -12.62 24.00 -16.63
CA ALA A 438 -13.09 24.38 -17.95
C ALA A 438 -13.17 25.91 -18.06
N SER A 439 -12.41 26.50 -18.98
CA SER A 439 -12.41 27.94 -19.26
C SER A 439 -13.85 28.47 -19.45
N PRO A 440 -14.20 29.62 -18.85
CA PRO A 440 -15.59 30.04 -18.73
C PRO A 440 -16.25 30.23 -20.10
N LEU A 441 -17.34 29.48 -20.33
CA LEU A 441 -18.10 29.49 -21.58
C LEU A 441 -18.59 30.91 -21.93
N ALA A 442 -18.08 31.45 -23.03
CA ALA A 442 -18.47 32.76 -23.53
C ALA A 442 -19.95 32.78 -23.95
N MET A 443 -20.73 33.71 -23.40
CA MET A 443 -22.15 33.91 -23.75
C MET A 443 -22.29 34.40 -25.21
N PRO A 444 -23.20 33.82 -26.02
CA PRO A 444 -23.24 34.09 -27.45
C PRO A 444 -23.95 35.41 -27.79
N GLY A 445 -23.20 36.41 -28.30
CA GLY A 445 -23.77 37.38 -29.24
C GLY A 445 -23.29 38.82 -29.19
N GLN A 446 -22.17 39.12 -29.86
CA GLN A 446 -22.01 40.38 -30.61
C GLN A 446 -21.02 40.20 -31.79
N LYS A 447 -20.98 41.15 -32.72
CA LYS A 447 -20.23 41.05 -34.00
C LYS A 447 -19.19 42.15 -34.13
N ARG A 448 -18.05 41.79 -34.75
CA ARG A 448 -16.89 42.65 -35.11
C ARG A 448 -16.06 43.08 -33.87
N GLN A 449 -14.79 43.47 -34.00
CA GLN A 449 -14.05 43.89 -35.20
C GLN A 449 -12.56 43.48 -35.14
N ASP A 450 -11.86 43.59 -36.27
CA ASP A 450 -10.46 43.16 -36.44
C ASP A 450 -9.47 43.93 -35.52
N GLY A 451 -8.54 43.20 -34.90
CA GLY A 451 -7.55 43.77 -33.99
C GLY A 451 -6.49 42.75 -33.52
N LEU A 452 -5.49 42.48 -34.36
CA LEU A 452 -4.34 41.67 -33.97
C LEU A 452 -3.49 42.39 -32.89
N SER A 453 -3.28 41.73 -31.75
CA SER A 453 -2.21 42.07 -30.81
C SER A 453 -1.45 40.80 -30.44
N ALA A 454 -0.13 40.84 -30.43
CA ALA A 454 0.70 39.65 -30.30
C ALA A 454 1.07 39.39 -28.84
N HIS A 455 0.28 38.57 -28.13
CA HIS A 455 0.70 38.00 -26.83
C HIS A 455 0.17 36.60 -26.50
N GLU A 456 -0.81 36.05 -27.23
CA GLU A 456 -1.35 34.69 -26.99
C GLU A 456 -0.43 33.60 -27.60
N LYS A 457 0.73 33.35 -26.97
CA LYS A 457 1.61 32.18 -27.22
C LYS A 457 2.44 31.81 -25.98
N ARG A 458 1.88 31.01 -25.08
CA ARG A 458 2.44 30.15 -24.00
C ARG A 458 1.25 29.76 -23.08
N GLN A 459 1.13 28.58 -22.49
CA GLN A 459 1.77 27.27 -22.79
C GLN A 459 0.85 26.45 -23.74
N ASP A 460 1.34 25.29 -24.20
CA ASP A 460 0.59 24.37 -25.06
C ASP A 460 0.79 22.91 -24.59
N ASP A 461 -0.31 22.22 -24.30
CA ASP A 461 -0.37 20.80 -23.89
C ASP A 461 0.16 19.87 -24.99
N SER A 462 0.21 20.33 -26.26
CA SER A 462 0.72 19.57 -27.40
C SER A 462 2.20 19.14 -27.29
N THR A 463 2.94 19.68 -26.33
CA THR A 463 4.39 19.47 -26.20
C THR A 463 4.77 18.06 -25.71
N GLN A 464 4.05 17.46 -24.75
CA GLN A 464 4.37 16.12 -24.25
C GLN A 464 3.97 15.01 -25.24
N ASP A 465 2.79 15.12 -25.83
CA ASP A 465 2.34 14.27 -26.94
C ASP A 465 3.29 14.38 -28.15
N GLY A 466 3.80 15.59 -28.43
CA GLY A 466 4.82 15.86 -29.44
C GLY A 466 6.18 15.21 -29.17
N ILE A 467 6.60 15.07 -27.90
CA ILE A 467 7.84 14.38 -27.52
C ILE A 467 7.67 12.87 -27.71
N LEU A 468 6.63 12.25 -27.15
CA LEU A 468 6.37 10.83 -27.27
C LEU A 468 6.22 10.39 -28.72
N THR A 469 5.44 11.11 -29.53
CA THR A 469 5.28 10.85 -30.96
C THR A 469 6.53 11.14 -31.80
N SER A 470 7.58 11.75 -31.23
CA SER A 470 8.89 11.91 -31.89
C SER A 470 9.84 10.71 -31.66
N VAL A 471 9.69 9.98 -30.54
CA VAL A 471 10.60 8.87 -30.16
C VAL A 471 10.00 7.47 -30.39
N ALA A 472 8.67 7.34 -30.29
CA ALA A 472 7.96 6.07 -30.44
C ALA A 472 6.67 6.22 -31.24
N ASP A 473 6.26 5.17 -31.94
CA ASP A 473 4.93 5.04 -32.53
C ASP A 473 4.04 4.16 -31.62
N LEU A 474 2.82 4.61 -31.36
CA LEU A 474 1.81 3.82 -30.65
C LEU A 474 1.32 2.70 -31.58
N VAL A 475 1.49 1.45 -31.14
CA VAL A 475 1.15 0.23 -31.88
C VAL A 475 -0.21 -0.31 -31.47
N TYR A 476 -0.51 -0.29 -30.17
CA TYR A 476 -1.78 -0.74 -29.61
C TYR A 476 -1.99 -0.14 -28.21
N ASN A 477 -3.23 0.01 -27.76
CA ASN A 477 -3.56 0.28 -26.37
C ASN A 477 -4.90 -0.34 -25.97
N SER A 478 -5.09 -0.52 -24.66
CA SER A 478 -6.34 -0.97 -24.05
C SER A 478 -6.77 0.01 -22.95
N THR A 479 -7.77 -0.36 -22.16
CA THR A 479 -8.16 0.34 -20.91
C THR A 479 -7.17 0.18 -19.77
N SER A 480 -6.12 -0.65 -19.93
CA SER A 480 -5.17 -0.98 -18.86
C SER A 480 -3.69 -1.06 -19.28
N MET A 481 -3.36 -1.11 -20.58
CA MET A 481 -1.99 -1.29 -21.10
C MET A 481 -1.75 -0.50 -22.39
N ALA A 482 -0.48 -0.29 -22.75
CA ALA A 482 -0.08 0.28 -24.05
C ALA A 482 1.15 -0.41 -24.65
N PHE A 483 1.24 -0.36 -25.98
CA PHE A 483 2.25 -1.02 -26.79
C PHE A 483 2.83 -0.01 -27.78
N TYR A 484 4.14 0.14 -27.78
CA TYR A 484 4.86 1.10 -28.62
C TYR A 484 6.01 0.43 -29.39
N GLN A 485 6.40 1.00 -30.53
CA GLN A 485 7.63 0.66 -31.27
C GLN A 485 8.55 1.89 -31.29
N LEU A 486 9.84 1.71 -30.97
CA LEU A 486 10.79 2.83 -30.94
C LEU A 486 11.23 3.23 -32.37
N LYS A 487 11.07 4.50 -32.75
CA LYS A 487 11.31 4.96 -34.14
C LYS A 487 12.76 4.80 -34.58
N ASN A 488 13.68 5.11 -33.67
CA ASN A 488 15.13 4.98 -33.90
C ASN A 488 15.63 3.53 -33.71
N PHE A 489 14.82 2.64 -33.13
CA PHE A 489 15.15 1.24 -32.85
C PHE A 489 13.95 0.33 -33.16
N PRO A 490 13.51 0.20 -34.43
CA PRO A 490 12.24 -0.47 -34.77
C PRO A 490 12.17 -1.96 -34.37
N LYS A 491 13.30 -2.59 -34.07
CA LYS A 491 13.36 -3.95 -33.49
C LYS A 491 13.09 -4.01 -31.98
N VAL A 492 12.79 -2.88 -31.35
CA VAL A 492 12.50 -2.70 -29.93
C VAL A 492 11.07 -2.20 -29.76
N GLY A 493 10.28 -2.94 -28.99
CA GLY A 493 8.97 -2.53 -28.51
C GLY A 493 8.98 -2.23 -27.02
N VAL A 494 8.01 -1.44 -26.57
CA VAL A 494 7.74 -1.17 -25.16
C VAL A 494 6.31 -1.61 -24.85
N VAL A 495 6.13 -2.42 -23.81
CA VAL A 495 4.83 -2.83 -23.29
C VAL A 495 4.66 -2.20 -21.91
N VAL A 496 3.81 -1.19 -21.83
CA VAL A 496 3.56 -0.41 -20.61
C VAL A 496 2.41 -1.06 -19.85
N ILE A 497 2.71 -1.53 -18.64
CA ILE A 497 1.77 -2.16 -17.73
C ILE A 497 1.75 -1.28 -16.45
N PRO A 498 0.90 -0.25 -16.38
CA PRO A 498 0.83 0.68 -15.24
C PRO A 498 0.07 0.12 -14.03
N THR A 499 -0.60 -1.03 -14.15
CA THR A 499 -1.34 -1.67 -13.07
C THR A 499 -1.44 -3.18 -13.27
N HIS A 500 -1.63 -3.95 -12.19
CA HIS A 500 -2.08 -5.35 -12.25
C HIS A 500 -3.60 -5.46 -11.98
N MET A 501 -4.37 -4.36 -11.94
CA MET A 501 -5.85 -4.37 -11.84
C MET A 501 -6.54 -4.79 -13.15
N ILE A 502 -5.94 -5.73 -13.87
CA ILE A 502 -6.29 -6.17 -15.22
C ILE A 502 -7.30 -7.32 -15.13
N SER A 503 -8.49 -7.08 -15.67
CA SER A 503 -9.58 -8.07 -15.66
C SER A 503 -9.41 -9.01 -16.84
N LEU A 504 -8.70 -10.11 -16.68
CA LEU A 504 -8.34 -11.05 -17.76
C LEU A 504 -9.51 -11.49 -18.65
N SER A 505 -10.70 -11.72 -18.07
CA SER A 505 -11.94 -12.07 -18.79
C SER A 505 -12.49 -10.94 -19.70
N LYS A 506 -11.85 -9.77 -19.70
CA LYS A 506 -12.20 -8.57 -20.47
C LYS A 506 -11.01 -8.02 -21.26
N GLU A 507 -9.81 -8.13 -20.72
CA GLU A 507 -8.59 -7.47 -21.22
C GLU A 507 -7.47 -8.45 -21.62
N GLY A 508 -7.61 -9.75 -21.32
CA GLY A 508 -6.59 -10.75 -21.68
C GLY A 508 -6.46 -10.98 -23.19
N VAL A 509 -7.54 -10.78 -23.95
CA VAL A 509 -7.50 -10.78 -25.42
C VAL A 509 -6.73 -9.57 -25.95
N GLU A 510 -6.88 -8.41 -25.31
CA GLU A 510 -6.18 -7.16 -25.67
C GLU A 510 -4.66 -7.29 -25.48
N PHE A 511 -4.22 -7.99 -24.43
CA PHE A 511 -2.82 -8.33 -24.20
C PHE A 511 -2.25 -9.14 -25.38
N GLY A 512 -2.94 -10.22 -25.78
CA GLY A 512 -2.54 -11.04 -26.92
C GLY A 512 -2.50 -10.25 -28.24
N ILE A 513 -3.48 -9.38 -28.49
CA ILE A 513 -3.50 -8.52 -29.69
C ILE A 513 -2.30 -7.56 -29.69
N GLY A 514 -1.98 -6.92 -28.57
CA GLY A 514 -0.83 -6.02 -28.50
C GLY A 514 0.50 -6.71 -28.84
N PHE A 515 0.70 -7.95 -28.38
CA PHE A 515 1.84 -8.79 -28.76
C PHE A 515 1.81 -9.17 -30.25
N GLU A 516 0.67 -9.58 -30.80
CA GLU A 516 0.49 -9.87 -32.23
C GLU A 516 0.86 -8.65 -33.11
N ARG A 517 0.49 -7.44 -32.69
CA ARG A 517 0.82 -6.20 -33.42
C ARG A 517 2.32 -5.90 -33.43
N LEU A 518 3.03 -6.15 -32.32
CA LEU A 518 4.49 -6.01 -32.26
C LEU A 518 5.20 -7.04 -33.17
N ASP A 519 4.69 -8.28 -33.27
CA ASP A 519 5.22 -9.30 -34.19
C ASP A 519 5.10 -8.88 -35.66
N ILE A 520 3.91 -8.41 -36.05
CA ILE A 520 3.62 -7.92 -37.41
C ILE A 520 4.55 -6.77 -37.81
N LEU A 521 5.03 -5.98 -36.84
CA LEU A 521 5.97 -4.87 -37.05
C LEU A 521 7.45 -5.28 -36.97
N GLY A 522 7.76 -6.56 -36.74
CA GLY A 522 9.12 -7.08 -36.71
C GLY A 522 9.91 -6.75 -35.44
N VAL A 523 9.23 -6.60 -34.30
CA VAL A 523 9.88 -6.40 -32.99
C VAL A 523 10.49 -7.71 -32.50
N GLU A 524 11.76 -7.64 -32.07
CA GLU A 524 12.55 -8.79 -31.58
C GLU A 524 12.95 -8.64 -30.09
N ASN A 525 12.86 -7.43 -29.55
CA ASN A 525 13.31 -7.06 -28.21
C ASN A 525 12.21 -6.24 -27.53
N ILE A 526 11.92 -6.52 -26.26
CA ILE A 526 10.75 -5.97 -25.56
C ILE A 526 11.16 -5.43 -24.20
N ILE A 527 10.82 -4.17 -23.95
CA ILE A 527 10.89 -3.55 -22.63
C ILE A 527 9.51 -3.72 -21.98
N LEU A 528 9.44 -4.47 -20.88
CA LEU A 528 8.28 -4.51 -20.01
C LEU A 528 8.40 -3.35 -19.02
N ASP A 529 7.61 -2.30 -19.23
CA ASP A 529 7.61 -1.11 -18.38
C ASP A 529 6.57 -1.26 -17.26
N MET A 530 7.09 -1.32 -16.03
CA MET A 530 6.37 -1.49 -14.76
C MET A 530 6.51 -0.25 -13.87
N THR A 531 6.88 0.92 -14.43
CA THR A 531 6.94 2.18 -13.69
C THR A 531 5.58 2.54 -13.09
N GLY A 532 5.57 2.97 -11.82
CA GLY A 532 4.36 3.38 -11.11
C GLY A 532 3.38 2.26 -10.71
N ASN A 533 3.60 1.01 -11.12
CA ASN A 533 2.63 -0.07 -11.01
C ASN A 533 2.45 -0.62 -9.58
N GLY A 534 1.58 0.03 -8.79
CA GLY A 534 1.30 -0.36 -7.40
C GLY A 534 0.64 -1.73 -7.18
N GLY A 535 0.38 -2.51 -8.24
CA GLY A 535 -0.21 -3.84 -8.16
C GLY A 535 -1.68 -3.93 -8.57
N GLY A 536 -2.38 -4.90 -8.01
CA GLY A 536 -3.73 -5.32 -8.40
C GLY A 536 -3.94 -6.82 -8.19
N TYR A 537 -4.56 -7.50 -9.15
CA TYR A 537 -4.96 -8.90 -9.03
C TYR A 537 -3.77 -9.87 -9.06
N VAL A 538 -3.69 -10.74 -8.05
CA VAL A 538 -2.64 -11.76 -7.92
C VAL A 538 -2.64 -12.75 -9.09
N ASN A 539 -3.81 -13.17 -9.59
CA ASN A 539 -3.88 -14.08 -10.75
C ASN A 539 -3.19 -13.48 -11.97
N PHE A 540 -3.38 -12.19 -12.28
CA PHE A 540 -2.70 -11.55 -13.41
C PHE A 540 -1.16 -11.60 -13.29
N ALA A 541 -0.60 -11.68 -12.07
CA ALA A 541 0.85 -11.88 -11.89
C ALA A 541 1.32 -13.31 -12.22
N TYR A 542 0.45 -14.31 -12.13
CA TYR A 542 0.72 -15.69 -12.57
C TYR A 542 0.48 -15.81 -14.08
N ASP A 543 -0.70 -15.41 -14.55
CA ASP A 543 -1.11 -15.44 -15.96
C ASP A 543 -0.14 -14.67 -16.88
N LEU A 544 0.47 -13.57 -16.41
CA LEU A 544 1.54 -12.84 -17.12
C LEU A 544 2.82 -13.68 -17.27
N ILE A 545 3.24 -14.41 -16.23
CA ILE A 545 4.44 -15.25 -16.27
C ILE A 545 4.20 -16.45 -17.18
N ASP A 546 3.06 -17.13 -17.05
CA ASP A 546 2.73 -18.30 -17.86
C ASP A 546 2.40 -17.95 -19.31
N SER A 547 2.07 -16.68 -19.60
CA SER A 547 1.96 -16.19 -20.98
C SER A 547 3.30 -15.91 -21.65
N LEU A 548 4.29 -15.42 -20.89
CA LEU A 548 5.62 -15.10 -21.41
C LEU A 548 6.57 -16.31 -21.41
N PHE A 549 6.37 -17.24 -20.48
CA PHE A 549 7.21 -18.42 -20.25
C PHE A 549 6.35 -19.70 -20.02
N PRO A 550 5.50 -20.07 -20.99
CA PRO A 550 4.47 -21.10 -20.78
C PRO A 550 5.04 -22.48 -20.37
N PRO A 551 4.34 -23.19 -19.47
CA PRO A 551 4.76 -24.51 -19.03
C PRO A 551 4.72 -25.55 -20.18
N PRO A 552 5.47 -26.67 -20.04
CA PRO A 552 5.40 -27.81 -20.96
C PRO A 552 3.96 -28.29 -21.21
N LYS A 553 3.63 -28.57 -22.47
CA LYS A 553 2.27 -28.87 -22.97
C LYS A 553 1.54 -30.10 -22.37
N ASN A 554 2.14 -30.78 -21.40
CA ASN A 554 1.63 -32.02 -20.83
C ASN A 554 1.03 -31.82 -19.42
N SER A 555 0.89 -30.58 -18.95
CA SER A 555 0.38 -30.23 -17.62
C SER A 555 -1.03 -29.62 -17.67
N ASN A 556 -1.98 -30.27 -18.34
CA ASN A 556 -3.32 -29.72 -18.56
C ASN A 556 -4.32 -30.19 -17.47
N PRO A 557 -4.97 -29.29 -16.72
CA PRO A 557 -5.83 -29.64 -15.58
C PRO A 557 -7.14 -30.35 -15.96
N ASP A 558 -7.52 -30.38 -17.25
CA ASP A 558 -8.68 -31.16 -17.72
C ASP A 558 -8.40 -32.69 -17.76
N GLN A 559 -7.17 -33.12 -17.47
CA GLN A 559 -6.92 -34.51 -17.06
C GLN A 559 -7.24 -34.63 -15.58
N GLU A 560 -8.02 -35.64 -15.19
CA GLU A 560 -8.39 -35.89 -13.79
C GLU A 560 -7.14 -35.88 -12.91
N ALA A 561 -7.15 -35.10 -11.82
CA ALA A 561 -5.96 -34.85 -10.99
C ALA A 561 -5.31 -36.14 -10.46
N ASP A 562 -6.11 -37.20 -10.30
CA ASP A 562 -5.71 -38.54 -9.89
C ASP A 562 -4.79 -39.27 -10.91
N GLU A 563 -4.67 -38.75 -12.15
CA GLU A 563 -3.68 -39.20 -13.14
C GLU A 563 -2.43 -38.30 -13.23
N MET A 564 -2.36 -37.17 -12.50
CA MET A 564 -1.18 -36.28 -12.56
C MET A 564 0.01 -36.80 -11.74
N ASP A 565 1.17 -36.83 -12.39
CA ASP A 565 2.46 -37.01 -11.73
C ASP A 565 2.74 -35.81 -10.78
N PRO A 566 3.18 -36.02 -9.52
CA PRO A 566 3.64 -34.93 -8.66
C PRO A 566 4.71 -34.01 -9.29
N GLU A 567 5.54 -34.51 -10.21
CA GLU A 567 6.47 -33.67 -11.00
C GLU A 567 5.72 -32.76 -11.98
N ALA A 568 4.59 -33.22 -12.56
CA ALA A 568 3.71 -32.41 -13.41
C ALA A 568 2.91 -31.37 -12.61
N ILE A 569 2.47 -31.71 -11.38
CA ILE A 569 1.83 -30.76 -10.45
C ILE A 569 2.79 -29.62 -10.14
N GLY A 570 4.04 -29.91 -9.78
CA GLY A 570 5.07 -28.89 -9.53
C GLY A 570 5.44 -28.03 -10.74
N ILE A 571 5.21 -28.54 -11.96
CA ILE A 571 5.38 -27.79 -13.22
C ILE A 571 4.18 -26.87 -13.51
N TYR A 572 2.95 -27.32 -13.23
CA TYR A 572 1.73 -26.52 -13.43
C TYR A 572 1.63 -25.38 -12.42
N TRP A 573 1.81 -25.68 -11.13
CA TRP A 573 1.81 -24.69 -10.05
C TRP A 573 3.11 -23.88 -9.96
N ALA A 574 3.97 -23.93 -10.98
CA ALA A 574 5.28 -23.32 -10.93
C ALA A 574 5.21 -21.79 -10.72
N SER A 575 4.39 -21.07 -11.49
CA SER A 575 4.25 -19.61 -11.37
C SER A 575 3.77 -19.19 -9.97
N VAL A 576 2.82 -19.95 -9.43
CA VAL A 576 2.21 -19.79 -8.11
C VAL A 576 3.26 -19.83 -6.99
N TYR A 577 3.14 -18.91 -6.04
CA TYR A 577 4.04 -18.86 -4.89
C TYR A 577 3.49 -19.70 -3.74
N GLN A 578 4.39 -20.41 -3.03
CA GLN A 578 4.06 -20.88 -1.68
C GLN A 578 3.85 -19.67 -0.76
N SER A 579 2.84 -19.76 0.10
CA SER A 579 2.47 -18.74 1.07
C SER A 579 2.22 -19.35 2.44
N ASP A 580 2.16 -18.53 3.48
CA ASP A 580 1.45 -18.88 4.72
C ASP A 580 0.71 -17.65 5.29
N LEU A 581 -0.27 -17.91 6.15
CA LEU A 581 -1.16 -16.92 6.74
C LEU A 581 -0.92 -16.80 8.24
N ARG A 582 -1.26 -15.63 8.79
CA ARG A 582 -1.21 -15.36 10.23
C ARG A 582 -2.25 -16.23 10.94
N THR A 583 -1.88 -16.90 12.04
CA THR A 583 -2.86 -17.59 12.92
C THR A 583 -2.91 -17.00 14.33
N SER A 584 -4.11 -16.62 14.74
CA SER A 584 -4.44 -16.03 16.04
C SER A 584 -5.73 -16.67 16.56
N SER A 585 -6.06 -16.50 17.84
CA SER A 585 -7.36 -16.96 18.38
C SER A 585 -8.55 -16.43 17.59
N SER A 586 -8.42 -15.21 17.07
CA SER A 586 -9.42 -14.49 16.29
C SER A 586 -9.58 -15.09 14.88
N ILE A 587 -8.47 -15.37 14.19
CA ILE A 587 -8.48 -16.06 12.88
C ILE A 587 -8.92 -17.52 13.03
N MET A 588 -8.47 -18.23 14.06
CA MET A 588 -8.91 -19.62 14.33
C MET A 588 -10.42 -19.71 14.60
N ALA A 589 -11.01 -18.71 15.27
CA ALA A 589 -12.45 -18.65 15.50
C ALA A 589 -13.24 -18.41 14.20
N LEU A 590 -12.77 -17.49 13.34
CA LEU A 590 -13.33 -17.28 12.00
C LEU A 590 -13.23 -18.54 11.15
N ALA A 591 -12.02 -19.08 10.96
CA ALA A 591 -11.77 -20.27 10.15
C ALA A 591 -12.58 -21.49 10.62
N GLN A 592 -12.78 -21.67 11.93
CA GLN A 592 -13.62 -22.75 12.46
C GLN A 592 -15.11 -22.55 12.18
N ALA A 593 -15.63 -21.32 12.26
CA ALA A 593 -17.02 -21.02 11.95
C ALA A 593 -17.30 -21.06 10.43
N ASP A 594 -16.31 -20.67 9.62
CA ASP A 594 -16.37 -20.67 8.15
C ASP A 594 -16.36 -22.08 7.56
N PHE A 595 -15.44 -22.94 8.02
CA PHE A 595 -15.34 -24.33 7.56
C PHE A 595 -16.66 -25.13 7.72
N VAL A 596 -17.47 -24.81 8.75
CA VAL A 596 -18.79 -25.42 8.96
C VAL A 596 -19.95 -24.66 8.29
N ASN A 597 -19.71 -23.48 7.72
CA ASN A 597 -20.70 -22.67 7.01
C ASN A 597 -20.69 -23.02 5.51
N LYS A 598 -21.85 -23.42 4.97
CA LYS A 598 -22.01 -23.73 3.52
C LYS A 598 -22.92 -22.72 2.82
N THR A 599 -22.89 -21.47 3.26
CA THR A 599 -23.60 -20.32 2.67
C THR A 599 -22.77 -19.03 2.57
N TYR A 600 -21.58 -19.00 3.18
CA TYR A 600 -20.63 -17.91 3.15
C TYR A 600 -19.21 -18.50 3.12
N THR A 601 -18.25 -17.72 2.66
CA THR A 601 -16.84 -18.07 2.54
C THR A 601 -16.05 -16.79 2.79
N SER A 602 -15.26 -16.75 3.86
CA SER A 602 -14.34 -15.65 4.16
C SER A 602 -12.96 -15.91 3.54
N TYR A 603 -12.05 -14.95 3.70
CA TYR A 603 -10.64 -15.17 3.36
C TYR A 603 -9.96 -16.27 4.21
N PHE A 604 -10.55 -16.64 5.36
CA PHE A 604 -10.03 -17.66 6.27
C PHE A 604 -10.71 -19.03 6.13
N ASN A 605 -11.44 -19.29 5.04
CA ASN A 605 -11.98 -20.63 4.76
C ASN A 605 -10.85 -21.61 4.35
N PRO A 606 -10.68 -22.77 5.00
CA PRO A 606 -9.68 -23.76 4.61
C PRO A 606 -9.84 -24.27 3.17
N GLU A 607 -11.09 -24.43 2.71
CA GLU A 607 -11.45 -24.98 1.40
C GLU A 607 -11.08 -24.03 0.23
N SER A 608 -10.53 -22.84 0.52
CA SER A 608 -10.05 -21.87 -0.50
C SER A 608 -8.55 -22.01 -0.83
N TYR A 609 -7.86 -23.01 -0.25
CA TYR A 609 -6.41 -23.17 -0.34
C TYR A 609 -6.01 -24.59 -0.75
N PHE A 610 -4.86 -24.69 -1.41
CA PHE A 610 -4.29 -25.93 -1.92
C PHE A 610 -3.06 -26.32 -1.12
N ASN A 611 -2.89 -27.62 -0.87
CA ASN A 611 -1.77 -28.18 -0.11
C ASN A 611 -0.57 -28.43 -1.04
N PRO A 612 0.58 -27.73 -0.87
CA PRO A 612 1.73 -27.86 -1.77
C PRO A 612 2.41 -29.24 -1.78
N VAL A 613 2.05 -30.13 -0.85
CA VAL A 613 2.58 -31.50 -0.77
C VAL A 613 1.72 -32.49 -1.57
N THR A 614 0.42 -32.24 -1.72
CA THR A 614 -0.51 -33.14 -2.43
C THR A 614 -0.95 -32.60 -3.78
N GLY A 615 -1.03 -31.27 -3.94
CA GLY A 615 -1.59 -30.61 -5.12
C GLY A 615 -3.11 -30.44 -5.12
N TYR A 616 -3.80 -30.85 -4.05
CA TYR A 616 -5.26 -30.79 -3.89
C TYR A 616 -5.68 -29.73 -2.86
N GLU A 617 -6.97 -29.40 -2.82
CA GLU A 617 -7.60 -28.54 -1.80
C GLU A 617 -7.43 -29.13 -0.38
N PHE A 618 -7.42 -28.28 0.64
CA PHE A 618 -7.40 -28.73 2.03
C PHE A 618 -8.78 -29.23 2.49
N GLU A 619 -8.91 -30.55 2.67
CA GLU A 619 -10.08 -31.18 3.31
C GLU A 619 -10.19 -30.88 4.83
N ASP A 620 -9.13 -30.37 5.46
CA ASP A 620 -9.05 -30.13 6.90
C ASP A 620 -8.74 -28.67 7.27
N ASN A 621 -9.10 -28.28 8.50
CA ASN A 621 -8.94 -26.91 8.96
C ASN A 621 -7.52 -26.62 9.45
N PHE A 622 -6.59 -26.48 8.51
CA PHE A 622 -5.16 -26.28 8.78
C PHE A 622 -4.83 -24.99 9.58
N PHE A 623 -5.73 -23.99 9.62
CA PHE A 623 -5.59 -22.83 10.52
C PHE A 623 -5.57 -23.24 12.00
N LEU A 624 -6.16 -24.38 12.36
CA LEU A 624 -6.17 -24.94 13.72
C LEU A 624 -4.93 -25.78 14.05
N GLY A 625 -4.04 -26.04 13.08
CA GLY A 625 -2.82 -26.85 13.27
C GLY A 625 -1.82 -26.28 14.29
N GLY A 626 -1.98 -25.01 14.67
CA GLY A 626 -1.23 -24.39 15.77
C GLY A 626 0.27 -24.19 15.48
N HIS A 627 0.66 -24.14 14.21
CA HIS A 627 2.03 -23.91 13.78
C HIS A 627 2.54 -22.58 14.34
N ARG A 628 3.72 -22.60 14.97
CA ARG A 628 4.35 -21.41 15.56
C ARG A 628 5.79 -21.28 15.12
N GLU A 629 6.06 -20.26 14.32
CA GLU A 629 7.37 -20.02 13.75
C GLU A 629 7.95 -18.72 14.29
N ARG A 630 9.27 -18.72 14.52
CA ARG A 630 10.04 -17.53 14.88
C ARG A 630 10.72 -17.05 13.61
N ARG A 631 10.15 -16.04 12.96
CA ARG A 631 10.80 -15.36 11.84
C ARG A 631 12.03 -14.58 12.29
N VAL A 632 11.94 -13.89 13.43
CA VAL A 632 13.01 -13.07 14.00
C VAL A 632 13.09 -13.19 15.53
N HIS A 633 12.24 -12.47 16.27
CA HIS A 633 12.37 -12.27 17.72
C HIS A 633 11.44 -13.15 18.56
N SER A 634 10.25 -13.49 18.06
CA SER A 634 9.18 -14.14 18.82
C SER A 634 8.47 -15.22 18.00
N PRO A 635 8.21 -16.42 18.55
CA PRO A 635 7.43 -17.43 17.85
C PRO A 635 5.95 -17.03 17.80
N ILE A 636 5.48 -16.51 16.67
CA ILE A 636 4.05 -16.17 16.45
C ILE A 636 3.35 -17.27 15.65
N GLY A 637 2.02 -17.22 15.58
CA GLY A 637 1.23 -18.25 14.90
C GLY A 637 1.17 -18.04 13.39
N TYR A 638 1.40 -19.11 12.64
CA TYR A 638 1.23 -19.19 11.19
C TYR A 638 0.36 -20.41 10.82
N THR A 639 0.01 -20.55 9.54
CA THR A 639 -0.52 -21.79 8.98
C THR A 639 0.63 -22.74 8.61
N SER A 640 0.31 -23.93 8.09
CA SER A 640 1.21 -24.63 7.17
C SER A 640 1.42 -23.82 5.88
N ARG A 641 2.38 -24.22 5.05
CA ARG A 641 2.47 -23.71 3.67
C ARG A 641 1.20 -24.02 2.89
N VAL A 642 0.76 -23.07 2.07
CA VAL A 642 -0.38 -23.18 1.16
C VAL A 642 0.00 -22.67 -0.23
N TRP A 643 -0.73 -23.12 -1.25
CA TRP A 643 -0.94 -22.36 -2.48
C TRP A 643 -2.32 -21.69 -2.41
N MET A 644 -2.41 -20.45 -2.90
CA MET A 644 -3.71 -19.84 -3.21
C MET A 644 -4.31 -20.53 -4.44
N TYR A 645 -5.63 -20.68 -4.50
CA TYR A 645 -6.29 -21.12 -5.73
C TYR A 645 -5.95 -20.18 -6.89
N HIS A 646 -5.27 -20.73 -7.89
CA HIS A 646 -5.04 -20.10 -9.18
C HIS A 646 -5.73 -20.96 -10.25
N ASN A 647 -6.69 -20.36 -10.96
CA ASN A 647 -7.19 -20.89 -12.20
C ASN A 647 -6.50 -20.09 -13.32
N PRO A 648 -5.60 -20.69 -14.13
CA PRO A 648 -4.96 -20.02 -15.26
C PRO A 648 -6.04 -19.80 -16.32
N MET A 649 -6.64 -18.62 -16.28
CA MET A 649 -7.96 -18.38 -16.85
C MET A 649 -7.86 -18.04 -18.34
N TYR A 650 -7.45 -19.06 -19.12
CA TYR A 650 -7.29 -19.10 -20.57
C TYR A 650 -7.03 -17.73 -21.22
N LEU A 651 -5.91 -17.11 -20.84
CA LEU A 651 -5.20 -16.29 -21.82
C LEU A 651 -4.97 -17.17 -23.06
N PRO A 652 -5.31 -16.71 -24.28
CA PRO A 652 -5.04 -17.48 -25.49
C PRO A 652 -3.52 -17.50 -25.72
N LEU A 653 -2.85 -18.50 -25.14
CA LEU A 653 -1.39 -18.75 -25.22
C LEU A 653 -0.91 -18.98 -26.66
N ASP A 654 -1.84 -19.16 -27.60
CA ASP A 654 -1.59 -19.18 -29.04
C ASP A 654 -1.47 -17.80 -29.68
N ARG A 655 -1.77 -16.70 -28.96
CA ARG A 655 -1.70 -15.30 -29.43
C ARG A 655 -0.54 -14.49 -28.88
N VAL A 656 0.05 -14.87 -27.73
CA VAL A 656 1.33 -14.32 -27.26
C VAL A 656 2.48 -14.94 -28.08
N ARG A 657 2.43 -14.74 -29.39
CA ARG A 657 3.35 -15.28 -30.40
C ARG A 657 4.05 -14.16 -31.16
N ILE A 658 4.85 -13.39 -30.42
CA ILE A 658 6.00 -12.76 -31.06
C ILE A 658 6.99 -13.86 -31.46
N ASN A 659 7.63 -13.68 -32.61
CA ASN A 659 8.49 -14.64 -33.30
C ASN A 659 9.48 -15.33 -32.35
N LYS A 660 9.68 -16.64 -32.56
CA LYS A 660 10.22 -17.61 -31.59
C LYS A 660 11.37 -17.05 -30.73
N ASN A 661 11.03 -16.72 -29.49
CA ASN A 661 11.91 -16.22 -28.43
C ASN A 661 12.33 -14.75 -28.62
N PRO A 662 11.42 -13.77 -28.45
CA PRO A 662 11.83 -12.38 -28.27
C PRO A 662 12.67 -12.21 -26.99
N THR A 663 13.54 -11.20 -26.97
CA THR A 663 14.36 -10.90 -25.78
C THR A 663 13.66 -9.86 -24.90
N PHE A 664 13.44 -10.20 -23.62
CA PHE A 664 12.79 -9.32 -22.65
C PHE A 664 13.78 -8.64 -21.71
N ILE A 665 13.51 -7.37 -21.37
CA ILE A 665 14.04 -6.68 -20.19
C ILE A 665 12.89 -6.04 -19.41
N VAL A 666 13.12 -5.71 -18.14
CA VAL A 666 12.13 -5.03 -17.29
C VAL A 666 12.64 -3.65 -16.84
N LEU A 667 11.74 -2.66 -16.85
CA LEU A 667 11.98 -1.28 -16.40
C LEU A 667 11.03 -0.94 -15.24
N THR A 668 11.50 -0.21 -14.24
CA THR A 668 10.67 0.22 -13.09
C THR A 668 11.27 1.44 -12.37
N ASP A 669 10.43 2.17 -11.64
CA ASP A 669 10.81 3.17 -10.62
C ASP A 669 10.99 2.54 -9.23
N GLY A 670 10.92 1.20 -9.14
CA GLY A 670 10.93 0.40 -7.92
C GLY A 670 9.62 0.42 -7.13
N ALA A 671 8.64 1.22 -7.56
CA ALA A 671 7.33 1.30 -6.92
C ALA A 671 6.43 0.11 -7.20
N CYS A 672 6.84 -0.78 -8.10
CA CYS A 672 6.15 -2.02 -8.42
C CYS A 672 5.71 -2.74 -7.12
N GLY A 673 4.41 -2.93 -6.93
CA GLY A 673 3.82 -3.32 -5.65
C GLY A 673 2.85 -4.50 -5.74
N SER A 674 2.66 -5.22 -4.62
CA SER A 674 1.74 -6.35 -4.46
C SER A 674 1.92 -7.38 -5.60
N ALA A 675 0.88 -7.64 -6.39
CA ALA A 675 0.93 -8.48 -7.59
C ALA A 675 2.01 -8.07 -8.61
N CYS A 676 2.33 -6.78 -8.76
CA CYS A 676 3.45 -6.37 -9.62
C CYS A 676 4.79 -6.90 -9.09
N GLY A 677 5.02 -6.79 -7.77
CA GLY A 677 6.24 -7.32 -7.15
C GLY A 677 6.37 -8.82 -7.32
N MET A 678 5.25 -9.55 -7.32
CA MET A 678 5.18 -10.99 -7.62
C MET A 678 5.64 -11.30 -9.05
N SER A 679 5.14 -10.55 -10.04
CA SER A 679 5.56 -10.62 -11.44
C SER A 679 7.05 -10.32 -11.59
N MET A 680 7.50 -9.16 -11.11
CA MET A 680 8.90 -8.71 -11.25
C MET A 680 9.89 -9.67 -10.59
N ASN A 681 9.52 -10.25 -9.45
CA ASN A 681 10.32 -11.28 -8.80
C ASN A 681 10.47 -12.53 -9.69
N ARG A 682 9.39 -13.08 -10.28
CA ARG A 682 9.51 -14.22 -11.22
C ARG A 682 10.31 -13.82 -12.46
N LEU A 683 9.97 -12.70 -13.11
CA LEU A 683 10.62 -12.20 -14.34
C LEU A 683 12.16 -12.15 -14.19
N LYS A 684 12.66 -11.46 -13.15
CA LYS A 684 14.10 -11.35 -12.89
C LYS A 684 14.67 -12.63 -12.28
N ASN A 685 14.16 -13.04 -11.12
CA ASN A 685 14.86 -14.00 -10.26
C ASN A 685 14.66 -15.46 -10.69
N ARG A 686 13.60 -15.78 -11.45
CA ARG A 686 13.43 -17.11 -12.08
C ARG A 686 13.83 -17.12 -13.55
N HIS A 687 13.26 -16.21 -14.35
CA HIS A 687 13.43 -16.24 -15.80
C HIS A 687 14.68 -15.48 -16.28
N GLY A 688 15.42 -14.83 -15.37
CA GLY A 688 16.74 -14.25 -15.64
C GLY A 688 16.72 -12.93 -16.43
N LEU A 689 15.56 -12.30 -16.58
CA LEU A 689 15.40 -11.05 -17.34
C LEU A 689 16.22 -9.94 -16.70
N LYS A 690 16.88 -9.13 -17.53
CA LYS A 690 17.65 -7.99 -17.05
C LYS A 690 16.74 -6.85 -16.62
N SER A 691 17.03 -6.34 -15.43
CA SER A 691 16.23 -5.34 -14.75
C SER A 691 16.94 -4.00 -14.62
N TYR A 692 16.22 -2.94 -14.98
CA TYR A 692 16.66 -1.56 -14.88
C TYR A 692 15.72 -0.82 -13.93
N ALA A 693 16.27 -0.26 -12.85
CA ALA A 693 15.53 0.58 -11.91
C ALA A 693 15.97 2.04 -12.05
N VAL A 694 15.02 2.95 -12.27
CA VAL A 694 15.27 4.38 -12.56
C VAL A 694 14.99 5.28 -11.35
N GLY A 695 15.81 6.31 -11.16
CA GLY A 695 15.66 7.31 -10.11
C GLY A 695 16.34 6.95 -8.80
N GLY A 696 15.71 7.23 -7.66
CA GLY A 696 16.29 7.02 -6.33
C GLY A 696 17.44 7.98 -6.03
N ARG A 697 18.45 7.51 -5.28
CA ARG A 697 19.66 8.28 -4.97
C ARG A 697 20.83 7.81 -5.85
N HIS A 698 21.59 8.78 -6.34
CA HIS A 698 22.79 8.52 -7.15
C HIS A 698 23.80 7.66 -6.38
N GLU A 699 24.40 6.68 -7.05
CA GLU A 699 25.33 5.68 -6.50
C GLU A 699 24.75 4.77 -5.38
N GLU A 700 23.45 4.79 -5.09
CA GLU A 700 22.77 3.83 -4.20
C GLU A 700 22.04 2.72 -4.99
N ASP A 701 21.98 1.51 -4.41
CA ASP A 701 21.21 0.40 -4.98
C ASP A 701 19.70 0.69 -4.89
N LEU A 702 18.98 0.54 -6.00
CA LEU A 702 17.52 0.72 -6.08
C LEU A 702 16.80 -0.64 -6.24
N SER A 703 15.67 -0.79 -5.55
CA SER A 703 14.83 -1.98 -5.60
C SER A 703 14.01 -2.11 -6.89
N LEU A 704 13.78 -3.36 -7.28
CA LEU A 704 12.95 -3.80 -8.40
C LEU A 704 11.44 -3.67 -8.11
N PHE A 705 11.06 -3.73 -6.84
CA PHE A 705 9.70 -3.65 -6.34
C PHE A 705 9.72 -3.23 -4.86
N SER A 706 8.58 -2.81 -4.31
CA SER A 706 8.49 -2.27 -2.94
C SER A 706 7.99 -3.29 -1.92
N PHE A 707 7.03 -4.11 -2.33
CA PHE A 707 6.38 -5.18 -1.55
C PHE A 707 5.84 -6.18 -2.58
N ALA A 708 6.16 -7.47 -2.45
CA ALA A 708 5.78 -8.50 -3.42
C ALA A 708 4.84 -9.52 -2.79
N GLY A 709 3.56 -9.38 -3.12
CA GLY A 709 2.49 -10.20 -2.59
C GLY A 709 2.21 -9.92 -1.11
N ALA A 710 1.02 -9.42 -0.84
CA ALA A 710 0.30 -9.75 0.38
C ALA A 710 -1.20 -9.58 0.07
N SER A 711 -2.03 -10.51 0.51
CA SER A 711 -3.46 -10.23 0.60
C SER A 711 -3.68 -9.21 1.70
N VAL A 712 -4.24 -8.07 1.33
CA VAL A 712 -4.57 -6.98 2.24
C VAL A 712 -5.97 -7.25 2.77
N TYR A 713 -6.17 -7.10 4.07
CA TYR A 713 -7.49 -7.28 4.67
C TYR A 713 -7.81 -6.12 5.61
N SER A 714 -8.95 -5.48 5.36
CA SER A 714 -9.40 -4.32 6.12
C SER A 714 -10.20 -4.71 7.36
N LEU A 715 -10.23 -3.79 8.32
CA LEU A 715 -11.01 -3.92 9.53
C LEU A 715 -12.51 -4.15 9.24
N ASP A 716 -13.08 -3.47 8.24
CA ASP A 716 -14.50 -3.62 7.92
C ASP A 716 -14.79 -4.95 7.21
N GLU A 717 -13.87 -5.50 6.42
CA GLU A 717 -13.96 -6.86 5.88
C GLU A 717 -13.89 -7.91 7.00
N ILE A 718 -12.88 -7.83 7.88
CA ILE A 718 -12.75 -8.72 9.05
C ILE A 718 -14.01 -8.69 9.92
N LEU A 719 -14.58 -7.50 10.17
CA LEU A 719 -15.79 -7.36 10.97
C LEU A 719 -17.05 -7.83 10.20
N ASN A 720 -17.06 -7.76 8.87
CA ASN A 720 -18.10 -8.42 8.07
C ASN A 720 -18.02 -9.95 8.19
N ASP A 721 -16.83 -10.55 8.24
CA ASP A 721 -16.70 -12.01 8.47
C ASP A 721 -17.31 -12.42 9.80
N PHE A 722 -16.96 -11.73 10.89
CA PHE A 722 -17.53 -11.96 12.22
C PHE A 722 -19.07 -11.86 12.20
N ASP A 723 -19.61 -10.77 11.61
CA ASP A 723 -21.06 -10.55 11.48
C ASP A 723 -21.75 -11.62 10.60
N LYS A 724 -21.07 -12.15 9.56
CA LYS A 724 -21.61 -13.16 8.62
C LYS A 724 -21.52 -14.60 9.14
N LEU A 725 -20.48 -14.90 9.91
CA LEU A 725 -20.24 -16.22 10.51
C LEU A 725 -20.91 -16.38 11.87
N GLY A 726 -21.41 -15.29 12.48
CA GLY A 726 -22.09 -15.32 13.77
C GLY A 726 -21.14 -15.50 14.95
N VAL A 727 -19.93 -14.94 14.85
CA VAL A 727 -18.87 -15.01 15.87
C VAL A 727 -18.69 -13.62 16.47
N ASP A 728 -18.59 -13.51 17.80
CA ASP A 728 -18.37 -12.22 18.47
C ASP A 728 -17.00 -11.61 18.09
N PRO A 729 -16.94 -10.40 17.52
CA PRO A 729 -15.68 -9.80 17.12
C PRO A 729 -14.85 -9.30 18.31
N PRO A 730 -13.51 -9.51 18.31
CA PRO A 730 -12.59 -8.98 19.34
C PRO A 730 -12.26 -7.49 19.11
N MET A 731 -12.92 -6.84 18.15
CA MET A 731 -12.64 -5.49 17.65
C MET A 731 -13.95 -4.72 17.44
N ARG A 732 -13.85 -3.39 17.35
CA ARG A 732 -14.98 -2.50 17.06
C ARG A 732 -14.76 -1.77 15.74
N ARG A 733 -15.82 -1.59 14.94
CA ARG A 733 -15.79 -0.72 13.75
C ARG A 733 -15.35 0.68 14.18
N MET A 734 -14.49 1.33 13.40
CA MET A 734 -14.06 2.70 13.69
C MET A 734 -15.21 3.66 13.47
N ARG A 735 -15.38 4.63 14.37
CA ARG A 735 -16.35 5.73 14.21
C ARG A 735 -16.01 6.63 13.01
N TYR A 736 -14.73 6.77 12.69
CA TYR A 736 -14.24 7.59 11.59
C TYR A 736 -14.23 6.81 10.27
N LYS A 737 -14.79 7.40 9.20
CA LYS A 737 -14.55 7.00 7.81
C LYS A 737 -13.05 7.00 7.56
N GLY A 738 -12.48 5.89 7.09
CA GLY A 738 -11.04 5.73 6.97
C GLY A 738 -10.59 4.44 6.31
N ILE A 739 -9.27 4.31 6.14
CA ILE A 739 -8.63 3.10 5.65
C ILE A 739 -7.85 2.47 6.81
N TYR A 740 -8.30 1.31 7.27
CA TYR A 740 -7.70 0.55 8.38
C TYR A 740 -7.52 -0.88 7.90
N ARG A 741 -6.29 -1.27 7.57
CA ARG A 741 -6.00 -2.57 6.92
C ARG A 741 -4.57 -3.02 7.14
N VAL A 742 -4.35 -4.33 7.04
CA VAL A 742 -3.04 -4.98 7.20
C VAL A 742 -2.87 -6.12 6.20
N PRO A 743 -1.63 -6.48 5.81
CA PRO A 743 -1.35 -7.73 5.13
C PRO A 743 -1.54 -8.93 6.08
N VAL A 744 -2.23 -9.97 5.62
CA VAL A 744 -2.57 -11.18 6.40
C VAL A 744 -1.88 -12.47 5.93
N MET A 745 -1.20 -12.41 4.78
CA MET A 745 -0.48 -13.50 4.11
C MET A 745 0.90 -13.01 3.68
N GLU A 746 1.92 -13.88 3.79
CA GLU A 746 3.27 -13.64 3.27
C GLU A 746 3.67 -14.73 2.25
N PHE A 747 4.44 -14.33 1.23
CA PHE A 747 4.79 -15.15 0.06
C PHE A 747 6.28 -15.50 0.03
N PHE A 748 6.64 -16.69 -0.46
CA PHE A 748 7.99 -17.24 -0.36
C PHE A 748 8.60 -17.60 -1.72
N TRP A 749 9.90 -17.29 -1.85
CA TRP A 749 10.69 -17.64 -3.04
C TRP A 749 11.13 -19.10 -2.95
N GLU A 750 10.42 -19.98 -3.66
CA GLU A 750 10.58 -21.43 -3.58
C GLU A 750 10.64 -21.88 -2.09
N ASP A 751 11.54 -22.80 -1.70
CA ASP A 751 11.66 -23.28 -0.31
C ASP A 751 12.40 -22.31 0.65
N ASN A 752 12.51 -21.02 0.34
CA ASN A 752 13.21 -20.07 1.20
C ASN A 752 12.40 -19.79 2.50
N PRO A 753 13.01 -19.86 3.70
CA PRO A 753 12.31 -19.55 4.96
C PRO A 753 12.07 -18.05 5.18
N VAL A 754 12.71 -17.17 4.41
CA VAL A 754 12.48 -15.71 4.44
C VAL A 754 11.45 -15.35 3.37
N PRO A 755 10.32 -14.69 3.72
CA PRO A 755 9.36 -14.20 2.74
C PRO A 755 10.02 -13.22 1.78
N ILE A 756 9.48 -13.12 0.58
CA ILE A 756 10.05 -12.29 -0.48
C ILE A 756 10.23 -10.85 0.01
N GLU A 757 9.22 -10.30 0.70
CA GLU A 757 9.20 -8.90 1.17
C GLU A 757 10.32 -8.52 2.16
N TYR A 758 10.95 -9.50 2.82
CA TYR A 758 12.08 -9.28 3.73
C TYR A 758 13.38 -9.93 3.24
N ASN A 759 13.45 -10.25 1.94
CA ASN A 759 14.59 -10.89 1.30
C ASN A 759 15.30 -9.93 0.31
N PRO A 760 16.24 -9.09 0.79
CA PRO A 760 16.85 -8.02 0.00
C PRO A 760 17.62 -8.50 -1.24
N LYS A 761 18.06 -9.78 -1.24
CA LYS A 761 18.74 -10.42 -2.38
C LYS A 761 17.83 -10.59 -3.61
N LEU A 762 16.51 -10.65 -3.40
CA LEU A 762 15.51 -10.72 -4.46
C LEU A 762 15.10 -9.34 -4.99
N TYR A 763 15.32 -8.27 -4.20
CA TYR A 763 14.90 -6.91 -4.49
C TYR A 763 15.86 -6.13 -5.38
N LYS A 764 17.18 -6.30 -5.23
CA LYS A 764 18.15 -5.51 -6.00
C LYS A 764 17.97 -5.72 -7.52
N ALA A 765 17.86 -4.63 -8.28
CA ALA A 765 17.91 -4.63 -9.74
C ALA A 765 19.33 -4.91 -10.28
N ASP A 766 19.45 -5.41 -11.51
CA ASP A 766 20.76 -5.61 -12.17
C ASP A 766 21.47 -4.29 -12.45
N PHE A 767 20.70 -3.27 -12.83
CA PHE A 767 21.16 -1.97 -13.24
C PHE A 767 20.34 -0.86 -12.58
N HIS A 768 21.04 0.16 -12.11
CA HIS A 768 20.48 1.43 -11.65
C HIS A 768 20.67 2.49 -12.74
N LEU A 769 19.67 3.34 -12.95
CA LEU A 769 19.68 4.44 -13.92
C LEU A 769 19.33 5.74 -13.19
N ASP A 770 20.22 6.72 -13.22
CA ASP A 770 19.91 8.06 -12.75
C ASP A 770 18.92 8.77 -13.68
N TYR A 771 18.07 9.63 -13.12
CA TYR A 771 17.35 10.63 -13.91
C TYR A 771 18.32 11.69 -14.45
N THR A 772 18.12 12.10 -15.70
CA THR A 772 18.79 13.25 -16.33
C THR A 772 17.77 14.40 -16.49
N PRO A 773 18.21 15.63 -16.85
CA PRO A 773 17.28 16.71 -17.19
C PRO A 773 16.27 16.34 -18.27
N GLU A 774 16.68 15.51 -19.23
CA GLU A 774 15.82 15.01 -20.30
C GLU A 774 14.85 13.93 -19.77
N THR A 775 15.35 12.87 -19.14
CA THR A 775 14.56 11.67 -18.79
C THR A 775 13.63 11.84 -17.60
N ALA A 776 13.68 12.97 -16.89
CA ALA A 776 12.73 13.34 -15.85
C ALA A 776 11.60 14.26 -16.35
N ALA A 777 11.75 14.84 -17.54
CA ALA A 777 10.81 15.82 -18.12
C ALA A 777 10.04 15.28 -19.35
N SER A 778 10.43 14.10 -19.87
CA SER A 778 9.91 13.46 -21.08
C SER A 778 8.91 12.34 -20.79
#